data_AF-A0AAQ5YNL3-F1
#
_entry.id   AF-A0AAQ5YNL3-F1
#
_cell.length_a   1.000
_cell.length_b   1.000
_cell.length_c   1.000
_cell.angle_alpha   90.00
_cell.angle_beta   90.00
_cell.angle_gamma   90.00
#
_symmetry.space_group_name_H-M   'P 1'
#
loop_
_entity.id
_entity.type
_entity.pdbx_description
1 polymer ?
#
loop_
_entity_poly.entity_id
_entity_poly.type
_entity_poly.pdbx_seq_one_letter_code
_entity_poly.pdbx_strand_id
1 'polypeptide(L)'
;MAECLATRLAAQEEQIRLLTREISSLRDGLSRGLNAADVTVVSPELETLRTENEKLRYRLLHLRRGLQAELQLEEAQGGRQQRAKCGKAPERNNSKPQQIHNGNDNRVETPGTKAADKNKKEKKQDKGQAAAGVKELNPWPGYVADRLSLYEQLKRESDALLAKKAADSKPITVELPDGQKVAGKAWVTTPYQLACDISQGLADNAVISRVNGELWDLDRPLEKDCSLEILRFDNEDAQAVYWHSSAHILGEAMERFYGGCLCYGPPIENGFYYDMFLDGQKGVSSTEFGDLEALCKTVVKEKQPFERLEISKETLLKMFKYNKFKCRILNEKVTTPTTTVYRCGPLIDLCRGPHVRHTGKIKAMKIYKNSSTYWEGRSDMETLQRIYGISFPDSKMLKEWERFQEEAKSRDHRKIGKDQELFFFHDLSPGSCFFMPRGAYIYNTLTEFIRDEYWRRGFQEVASPNIYNSKLWETSGHWQHYSENMFSFPVEDDIFALKPMNCPGHCLMFGHRPRSWRELPLRLADFGVLHRNELSGTLTGLTRVRRFQQDDAHIFCTMDQIESEMKGCLDFLRCVYDVFGFSFQLHLSTRPDKYLGDIAVWNQAEKQLENSLNEFGEPWKLNPGDGAFYGPKIDIKIKDAIGRYHQCATIQLDFQLPIRFNLTFVGKDGDDKARPVIIHRAILDAFWLLCHLVASVQNYTLLMVSDAFTEAGFMAEADMDSSCLLNKKIRNAQLAQYNFILVVGEKEKMTNSVNVRTRDNKIHGELSVSEVMARLTLLKQSRCRSAEEEF
;
A
#
# COMPACT_ATOMS: atom_id res chain seq x y z
N MET A 1 -7.75 -47.55 -17.10
CA MET A 1 -8.48 -46.70 -18.07
C MET A 1 -7.54 -45.71 -18.77
N ALA A 2 -6.44 -45.30 -18.13
CA ALA A 2 -5.41 -44.43 -18.68
C ALA A 2 -4.88 -44.88 -20.05
N GLU A 3 -4.59 -46.16 -20.25
CA GLU A 3 -4.04 -46.69 -21.51
C GLU A 3 -4.99 -46.54 -22.72
N CYS A 4 -6.31 -46.66 -22.47
CA CYS A 4 -7.34 -46.42 -23.49
C CYS A 4 -7.46 -44.92 -23.82
N LEU A 5 -7.38 -44.04 -22.81
CA LEU A 5 -7.36 -42.59 -23.00
C LEU A 5 -6.09 -42.11 -23.71
N ALA A 6 -4.93 -42.69 -23.41
CA ALA A 6 -3.66 -42.41 -24.10
C ALA A 6 -3.71 -42.81 -25.58
N THR A 7 -4.29 -43.98 -25.89
CA THR A 7 -4.48 -44.42 -27.28
C THR A 7 -5.43 -43.49 -28.05
N ARG A 8 -6.54 -43.06 -27.43
CA ARG A 8 -7.47 -42.09 -28.01
C ARG A 8 -6.83 -40.70 -28.18
N LEU A 9 -5.97 -40.30 -27.26
CA LEU A 9 -5.19 -39.07 -27.33
C LEU A 9 -4.29 -39.09 -28.57
N ALA A 10 -3.48 -40.13 -28.75
CA ALA A 10 -2.55 -40.26 -29.86
C ALA A 10 -3.27 -40.25 -31.23
N ALA A 11 -4.41 -40.96 -31.34
CA ALA A 11 -5.21 -40.95 -32.56
C ALA A 11 -5.75 -39.55 -32.89
N GLN A 12 -6.15 -38.79 -31.87
CA GLN A 12 -6.70 -37.45 -32.05
C GLN A 12 -5.63 -36.38 -32.33
N GLU A 13 -4.42 -36.55 -31.80
CA GLU A 13 -3.26 -35.73 -32.15
C GLU A 13 -2.87 -35.91 -33.62
N GLU A 14 -2.89 -37.13 -34.14
CA GLU A 14 -2.61 -37.39 -35.56
C GLU A 14 -3.71 -36.80 -36.47
N GLN A 15 -4.99 -36.88 -36.06
CA GLN A 15 -6.08 -36.27 -36.81
C GLN A 15 -5.95 -34.74 -36.90
N ILE A 16 -5.57 -34.07 -35.80
CA ILE A 16 -5.29 -32.62 -35.81
C ILE A 16 -4.10 -32.31 -36.71
N ARG A 17 -3.05 -33.14 -36.69
CA ARG A 17 -1.86 -32.96 -37.52
C ARG A 17 -2.19 -33.02 -39.01
N LEU A 18 -3.03 -33.97 -39.42
CA LEU A 18 -3.48 -34.11 -40.81
C LEU A 18 -4.31 -32.89 -41.26
N LEU A 19 -5.33 -32.50 -40.47
CA LEU A 19 -6.14 -31.32 -40.77
C LEU A 19 -5.33 -30.02 -40.80
N THR A 20 -4.34 -29.86 -39.92
CA THR A 20 -3.46 -28.67 -39.94
C THR A 20 -2.60 -28.61 -41.20
N ARG A 21 -2.15 -29.75 -41.73
CA ARG A 21 -1.45 -29.80 -43.04
C ARG A 21 -2.40 -29.43 -44.19
N GLU A 22 -3.63 -29.92 -44.17
CA GLU A 22 -4.63 -29.64 -45.20
C GLU A 22 -5.05 -28.17 -45.23
N ILE A 23 -5.32 -27.57 -44.06
CA ILE A 23 -5.57 -26.13 -43.90
C ILE A 23 -4.39 -25.30 -44.43
N SER A 24 -3.15 -25.72 -44.15
CA SER A 24 -1.95 -25.03 -44.64
C SER A 24 -1.83 -25.14 -46.17
N SER A 25 -2.08 -26.32 -46.74
CA SER A 25 -2.06 -26.55 -48.18
C SER A 25 -3.12 -25.70 -48.93
N LEU A 26 -4.34 -25.59 -48.38
CA LEU A 26 -5.41 -24.79 -48.96
C LEU A 26 -5.10 -23.29 -48.88
N ARG A 27 -4.56 -22.83 -47.74
CA ARG A 27 -4.11 -21.44 -47.57
C ARG A 27 -3.00 -21.07 -48.55
N ASP A 28 -2.01 -21.95 -48.70
CA ASP A 28 -0.87 -21.72 -49.58
C ASP A 28 -1.27 -21.82 -51.07
N GLY A 29 -2.26 -22.65 -51.40
CA GLY A 29 -2.88 -22.71 -52.72
C GLY A 29 -3.66 -21.45 -53.10
N LEU A 30 -4.41 -20.86 -52.16
CA LEU A 30 -5.11 -19.57 -52.33
C LEU A 30 -4.14 -18.40 -52.54
N SER A 31 -2.92 -18.50 -52.01
CA SER A 31 -1.90 -17.45 -52.07
C SER A 31 -1.10 -17.46 -53.39
N ARG A 32 -1.17 -18.54 -54.19
CA ARG A 32 -0.42 -18.67 -55.47
C ARG A 32 -1.14 -18.09 -56.69
N GLY A 33 -2.34 -17.52 -56.55
CA GLY A 33 -3.17 -17.09 -57.68
C GLY A 33 -3.66 -15.64 -57.68
N LEU A 34 -3.33 -14.80 -56.68
CA LEU A 34 -3.95 -13.47 -56.53
C LEU A 34 -2.92 -12.36 -56.24
N ASN A 35 -3.08 -11.21 -56.89
CA ASN A 35 -2.35 -9.97 -56.59
C ASN A 35 -2.85 -9.36 -55.27
N ALA A 36 -1.98 -8.61 -54.59
CA ALA A 36 -2.11 -8.11 -53.22
C ALA A 36 -3.30 -7.17 -52.90
N ALA A 37 -4.28 -7.02 -53.80
CA ALA A 37 -5.46 -6.16 -53.61
C ALA A 37 -6.78 -6.93 -53.35
N ASP A 38 -6.82 -8.27 -53.53
CA ASP A 38 -8.08 -9.07 -53.43
C ASP A 38 -8.11 -10.08 -52.26
N VAL A 39 -7.27 -9.93 -51.23
CA VAL A 39 -7.17 -10.88 -50.11
C VAL A 39 -8.28 -10.62 -49.06
N THR A 40 -9.55 -10.82 -49.41
CA THR A 40 -10.66 -10.80 -48.44
C THR A 40 -11.73 -11.88 -48.64
N VAL A 41 -11.55 -12.81 -49.58
CA VAL A 41 -12.50 -13.93 -49.75
C VAL A 41 -11.87 -15.23 -49.21
N VAL A 42 -12.14 -15.52 -47.94
CA VAL A 42 -11.83 -16.83 -47.32
C VAL A 42 -12.81 -17.85 -47.90
N SER A 43 -12.32 -18.98 -48.45
CA SER A 43 -13.23 -20.01 -48.96
C SER A 43 -14.06 -20.61 -47.81
N PRO A 44 -15.37 -20.86 -48.00
CA PRO A 44 -16.21 -21.51 -46.99
C PRO A 44 -15.66 -22.86 -46.51
N GLU A 45 -14.92 -23.55 -47.37
CA GLU A 45 -14.28 -24.82 -47.10
C GLU A 45 -13.11 -24.67 -46.10
N LEU A 46 -12.29 -23.62 -46.24
CA LEU A 46 -11.22 -23.32 -45.29
C LEU A 46 -11.76 -22.97 -43.90
N GLU A 47 -12.87 -22.23 -43.84
CA GLU A 47 -13.51 -21.86 -42.57
C GLU A 47 -14.16 -23.06 -41.88
N THR A 48 -14.73 -23.98 -42.66
CA THR A 48 -15.28 -25.25 -42.17
C THR A 48 -14.17 -26.12 -41.56
N LEU A 49 -13.03 -26.27 -42.26
CA LEU A 49 -11.88 -27.04 -41.76
C LEU A 49 -11.23 -26.39 -40.53
N ARG A 50 -11.17 -25.05 -40.46
CA ARG A 50 -10.71 -24.33 -39.25
C ARG A 50 -11.61 -24.60 -38.05
N THR A 51 -12.92 -24.51 -38.25
CA THR A 51 -13.92 -24.80 -37.21
C THR A 51 -13.82 -26.26 -36.73
N GLU A 52 -13.58 -27.20 -37.64
CA GLU A 52 -13.38 -28.62 -37.30
C GLU A 52 -12.05 -28.86 -36.54
N ASN A 53 -10.97 -28.19 -36.95
CA ASN A 53 -9.68 -28.25 -36.25
C ASN A 53 -9.81 -27.70 -34.81
N GLU A 54 -10.55 -26.61 -34.63
CA GLU A 54 -10.83 -26.03 -33.31
C GLU A 54 -11.63 -26.98 -32.41
N LYS A 55 -12.69 -27.62 -32.94
CA LYS A 55 -13.46 -28.63 -32.21
C LYS A 55 -12.61 -29.84 -31.80
N LEU A 56 -11.69 -30.28 -32.66
CA LEU A 56 -10.79 -31.39 -32.34
C LEU A 56 -9.73 -31.01 -31.29
N ARG A 57 -9.19 -29.79 -31.34
CA ARG A 57 -8.28 -29.24 -30.31
C ARG A 57 -8.99 -29.13 -28.96
N TYR A 58 -10.25 -28.69 -28.95
CA TYR A 58 -11.07 -28.64 -27.75
C TYR A 58 -11.27 -30.03 -27.13
N ARG A 59 -11.61 -31.04 -27.94
CA ARG A 59 -11.74 -32.43 -27.48
C ARG A 59 -10.39 -33.01 -27.00
N LEU A 60 -9.27 -32.64 -27.63
CA LEU A 60 -7.94 -33.10 -27.23
C LEU A 60 -7.58 -32.60 -25.82
N LEU A 61 -7.90 -31.35 -25.53
CA LEU A 61 -7.73 -30.77 -24.19
C LEU A 61 -8.49 -31.58 -23.12
N HIS A 62 -9.73 -31.99 -23.40
CA HIS A 62 -10.52 -32.82 -22.50
C HIS A 62 -9.94 -34.23 -22.31
N LEU A 63 -9.43 -34.85 -23.36
CA LEU A 63 -8.75 -36.15 -23.26
C LEU A 63 -7.46 -36.07 -22.43
N ARG A 64 -6.66 -35.00 -22.59
CA ARG A 64 -5.46 -34.78 -21.75
C ARG A 64 -5.81 -34.66 -20.27
N ARG A 65 -6.88 -33.91 -19.96
CA ARG A 65 -7.39 -33.75 -18.58
C ARG A 65 -7.89 -35.08 -18.02
N GLY A 66 -8.64 -35.84 -18.80
CA GLY A 66 -9.11 -37.17 -18.41
C GLY A 66 -7.97 -38.15 -18.14
N LEU A 67 -6.95 -38.17 -19.01
CA LEU A 67 -5.77 -39.00 -18.84
C LEU A 67 -4.98 -38.62 -17.58
N GLN A 68 -4.80 -37.32 -17.33
CA GLN A 68 -4.11 -36.82 -16.14
C GLN A 68 -4.85 -37.20 -14.84
N ALA A 69 -6.17 -37.12 -14.82
CA ALA A 69 -6.98 -37.54 -13.68
C ALA A 69 -6.89 -39.05 -13.41
N GLU A 70 -6.90 -39.88 -14.47
CA GLU A 70 -6.73 -41.33 -14.34
C GLU A 70 -5.32 -41.71 -13.84
N LEU A 71 -4.28 -41.05 -14.34
CA LEU A 71 -2.90 -41.28 -13.87
C LEU A 71 -2.73 -40.89 -12.39
N GLN A 72 -3.34 -39.79 -11.95
CA GLN A 72 -3.34 -39.39 -10.54
C GLN A 72 -4.09 -40.40 -9.65
N LEU A 73 -5.16 -41.00 -10.15
CA LEU A 73 -5.89 -42.07 -9.45
C LEU A 73 -5.04 -43.35 -9.35
N GLU A 74 -4.32 -43.73 -10.41
CA GLU A 74 -3.40 -44.87 -10.42
C GLU A 74 -2.23 -44.66 -9.45
N GLU A 75 -1.65 -43.45 -9.40
CA GLU A 75 -0.61 -43.08 -8.43
C GLU A 75 -1.10 -43.08 -6.98
N ALA A 76 -2.30 -42.56 -6.72
CA ALA A 76 -2.90 -42.56 -5.39
C ALA A 76 -3.20 -43.98 -4.87
N GLN A 77 -3.53 -44.91 -5.77
CA GLN A 77 -3.73 -46.33 -5.44
C GLN A 77 -2.39 -47.05 -5.21
N GLY A 78 -1.35 -46.75 -5.99
CA GLY A 78 0.01 -47.28 -5.81
C GLY A 78 0.69 -46.80 -4.51
N GLY A 79 0.49 -45.54 -4.14
CA GLY A 79 1.05 -44.95 -2.91
C GLY A 79 0.49 -45.53 -1.61
N ARG A 80 -0.75 -46.04 -1.63
CA ARG A 80 -1.37 -46.75 -0.49
C ARG A 80 -0.75 -48.13 -0.25
N GLN A 81 -0.24 -48.81 -1.28
CA GLN A 81 0.43 -50.11 -1.12
C GLN A 81 1.88 -49.99 -0.62
N GLN A 82 2.58 -48.89 -0.92
CA GLN A 82 3.95 -48.65 -0.43
C GLN A 82 4.02 -48.11 1.01
N ARG A 83 3.04 -47.30 1.45
CA ARG A 83 3.00 -46.78 2.83
C ARG A 83 2.69 -47.84 3.90
N ALA A 84 2.21 -49.02 3.53
CA ALA A 84 2.00 -50.14 4.45
C ALA A 84 3.30 -50.94 4.76
N LYS A 85 4.43 -50.68 4.07
CA LYS A 85 5.64 -51.52 4.17
C LYS A 85 6.90 -50.86 4.75
N CYS A 86 6.91 -49.57 5.10
CA CYS A 86 8.13 -48.92 5.58
C CYS A 86 7.87 -48.03 6.80
N GLY A 87 7.80 -48.65 7.98
CA GLY A 87 7.88 -47.95 9.26
C GLY A 87 9.19 -48.29 9.96
N LYS A 88 10.20 -47.41 9.86
CA LYS A 88 11.34 -47.28 10.79
C LYS A 88 12.07 -45.95 10.49
N ALA A 89 12.21 -45.12 11.52
CA ALA A 89 12.95 -43.85 11.50
C ALA A 89 14.47 -44.08 11.69
N PRO A 90 15.34 -43.14 11.25
CA PRO A 90 16.68 -43.03 11.80
C PRO A 90 17.06 -41.63 12.33
N GLU A 91 18.10 -41.67 13.17
CA GLU A 91 18.58 -40.70 14.15
C GLU A 91 19.45 -39.54 13.59
N ARG A 92 19.62 -38.52 14.45
CA ARG A 92 20.47 -37.33 14.30
C ARG A 92 21.96 -37.66 14.32
N ASN A 93 22.76 -36.97 13.51
CA ASN A 93 24.21 -36.88 13.70
C ASN A 93 24.72 -35.43 13.65
N ASN A 94 25.56 -35.09 14.64
CA ASN A 94 26.21 -33.81 14.89
C ASN A 94 27.62 -33.80 14.30
N SER A 95 28.03 -32.72 13.63
CA SER A 95 29.46 -32.38 13.46
C SER A 95 29.69 -30.88 13.22
N LYS A 96 30.51 -30.25 14.07
CA LYS A 96 31.06 -28.88 13.97
C LYS A 96 32.25 -28.83 12.97
N PRO A 97 32.55 -27.67 12.35
CA PRO A 97 33.83 -27.46 11.66
C PRO A 97 34.87 -26.71 12.52
N GLN A 98 36.13 -27.13 12.37
CA GLN A 98 37.35 -26.62 13.02
C GLN A 98 37.94 -25.39 12.29
N GLN A 99 38.57 -24.52 13.08
CA GLN A 99 39.45 -23.43 12.65
C GLN A 99 40.85 -23.96 12.27
N ILE A 100 41.47 -23.40 11.24
CA ILE A 100 42.91 -23.53 10.96
C ILE A 100 43.51 -22.14 10.73
N HIS A 101 44.60 -21.87 11.47
CA HIS A 101 45.50 -20.73 11.36
C HIS A 101 46.70 -21.07 10.45
N ASN A 102 47.19 -20.07 9.69
CA ASN A 102 48.59 -19.77 9.33
C ASN A 102 48.54 -18.61 8.29
N GLY A 103 49.36 -17.57 8.24
CA GLY A 103 50.65 -17.29 8.88
C GLY A 103 51.69 -16.88 7.82
N ASN A 104 51.93 -15.56 7.71
CA ASN A 104 53.16 -14.85 7.27
C ASN A 104 53.42 -14.30 5.83
N ASP A 105 53.65 -12.97 5.83
CA ASP A 105 54.70 -12.12 5.23
C ASP A 105 54.95 -12.04 3.72
N ASN A 106 54.81 -10.81 3.15
CA ASN A 106 55.98 -10.01 2.76
C ASN A 106 55.63 -8.54 2.37
N ARG A 107 56.52 -7.63 2.81
CA ARG A 107 56.61 -6.18 2.54
C ARG A 107 56.99 -5.88 1.08
N VAL A 108 56.58 -4.73 0.52
CA VAL A 108 57.47 -3.77 -0.22
C VAL A 108 56.93 -2.33 -0.14
N GLU A 109 57.89 -1.42 -0.11
CA GLU A 109 57.99 0.03 0.12
C GLU A 109 57.28 0.99 -0.86
N THR A 110 57.02 2.19 -0.35
CA THR A 110 56.69 3.44 -1.08
C THR A 110 57.94 4.29 -1.33
N PRO A 111 58.02 5.03 -2.46
CA PRO A 111 58.90 6.18 -2.59
C PRO A 111 58.12 7.51 -2.67
N GLY A 112 58.70 8.56 -2.09
CA GLY A 112 58.10 9.89 -1.99
C GLY A 112 58.70 10.97 -2.92
N THR A 113 57.94 12.08 -2.99
CA THR A 113 58.33 13.51 -3.12
C THR A 113 59.08 14.04 -4.36
N LYS A 114 58.49 15.03 -5.07
CA LYS A 114 58.80 16.49 -5.03
C LYS A 114 57.97 17.28 -6.07
N ALA A 115 57.27 18.35 -5.66
CA ALA A 115 57.51 19.79 -5.92
C ALA A 115 57.07 20.29 -7.32
N ALA A 116 56.62 21.52 -7.58
CA ALA A 116 56.04 22.66 -6.87
C ALA A 116 55.65 23.65 -8.00
N ASP A 117 54.56 24.42 -7.89
CA ASP A 117 54.61 25.79 -8.41
C ASP A 117 53.63 26.73 -7.72
N LYS A 118 54.11 27.96 -7.53
CA LYS A 118 53.50 29.05 -6.77
C LYS A 118 52.79 30.00 -7.73
N ASN A 119 51.68 30.60 -7.30
CA ASN A 119 51.46 32.02 -7.60
C ASN A 119 50.77 32.75 -6.45
N LYS A 120 51.44 33.82 -6.00
CA LYS A 120 51.02 34.79 -4.97
C LYS A 120 50.07 35.82 -5.57
N LYS A 121 49.04 36.25 -4.83
CA LYS A 121 48.60 37.65 -4.80
C LYS A 121 47.96 38.02 -3.45
N GLU A 122 48.72 38.82 -2.72
CA GLU A 122 48.38 40.00 -1.90
C GLU A 122 47.19 40.01 -0.92
N LYS A 123 47.55 40.29 0.34
CA LYS A 123 46.69 40.69 1.46
C LYS A 123 46.04 42.06 1.22
N LYS A 124 44.75 42.16 1.57
CA LYS A 124 44.21 43.31 2.30
C LYS A 124 43.42 42.80 3.51
N GLN A 125 43.91 43.17 4.69
CA GLN A 125 43.14 43.18 5.93
C GLN A 125 41.99 44.17 5.76
N ASP A 126 40.74 43.75 6.00
CA ASP A 126 39.85 44.33 7.02
C ASP A 126 38.51 43.56 7.07
N LYS A 127 37.85 43.61 8.23
CA LYS A 127 36.48 43.13 8.58
C LYS A 127 36.32 41.68 9.07
N GLY A 128 36.29 41.58 10.41
CA GLY A 128 35.17 41.02 11.17
C GLY A 128 34.79 39.56 10.92
N GLN A 129 35.12 38.70 11.88
CA GLN A 129 34.44 37.41 12.07
C GLN A 129 32.94 37.65 12.28
N ALA A 130 32.13 37.45 11.25
CA ALA A 130 30.69 37.30 11.38
C ALA A 130 30.38 35.80 11.45
N ALA A 131 29.84 35.36 12.60
CA ALA A 131 29.18 34.07 12.71
C ALA A 131 28.05 34.00 11.68
N ALA A 132 27.93 32.90 10.93
CA ALA A 132 26.82 32.67 10.03
C ALA A 132 25.51 32.62 10.85
N GLY A 133 24.75 33.73 10.84
CA GLY A 133 23.47 33.84 11.56
C GLY A 133 22.42 32.93 10.94
N VAL A 134 21.60 32.30 11.79
CA VAL A 134 20.42 31.54 11.34
C VAL A 134 19.45 32.51 10.66
N LYS A 135 18.96 32.15 9.48
CA LYS A 135 18.04 32.99 8.70
C LYS A 135 16.67 32.98 9.37
N GLU A 136 16.25 34.10 9.95
CA GLU A 136 14.93 34.29 10.55
C GLU A 136 14.42 35.71 10.32
N LEU A 137 13.13 35.95 10.56
CA LEU A 137 12.56 37.28 10.53
C LEU A 137 13.19 38.13 11.64
N ASN A 138 13.60 39.35 11.30
CA ASN A 138 14.05 40.33 12.28
C ASN A 138 13.54 41.72 11.87
N PRO A 139 12.61 42.34 12.62
CA PRO A 139 12.00 41.84 13.87
C PRO A 139 11.01 40.68 13.64
N TRP A 140 10.72 39.91 14.70
CA TRP A 140 9.61 38.94 14.69
C TRP A 140 8.26 39.65 14.56
N PRO A 141 7.20 38.92 14.15
CA PRO A 141 5.85 39.48 14.07
C PRO A 141 5.38 40.04 15.42
N GLY A 142 4.77 41.23 15.40
CA GLY A 142 4.35 41.95 16.62
C GLY A 142 3.39 41.17 17.54
N TYR A 143 2.58 40.27 16.98
CA TYR A 143 1.66 39.44 17.75
C TYR A 143 2.37 38.51 18.75
N VAL A 144 3.64 38.17 18.53
CA VAL A 144 4.40 37.30 19.44
C VAL A 144 4.59 37.97 20.79
N ALA A 145 4.94 39.26 20.81
CA ALA A 145 5.14 40.04 22.03
C ALA A 145 3.82 40.23 22.80
N ASP A 146 2.74 40.57 22.10
CA ASP A 146 1.41 40.75 22.70
C ASP A 146 0.89 39.46 23.34
N ARG A 147 1.05 38.33 22.64
CA ARG A 147 0.66 36.99 23.10
C ARG A 147 1.44 36.57 24.35
N LEU A 148 2.74 36.82 24.37
CA LEU A 148 3.61 36.50 25.52
C LEU A 148 3.26 37.33 26.75
N SER A 149 3.05 38.64 26.59
CA SER A 149 2.66 39.53 27.69
C SER A 149 1.35 39.05 28.35
N LEU A 150 0.34 38.72 27.54
CA LEU A 150 -0.92 38.18 28.04
C LEU A 150 -0.74 36.83 28.73
N TYR A 151 0.07 35.93 28.16
CA TYR A 151 0.34 34.62 28.76
C TYR A 151 1.04 34.75 30.12
N GLU A 152 2.03 35.64 30.25
CA GLU A 152 2.73 35.85 31.52
C GLU A 152 1.79 36.34 32.63
N GLN A 153 0.83 37.21 32.30
CA GLN A 153 -0.20 37.63 33.25
C GLN A 153 -1.04 36.42 33.72
N LEU A 154 -1.57 35.65 32.77
CA LEU A 154 -2.41 34.49 33.07
C LEU A 154 -1.65 33.39 33.81
N LYS A 155 -0.36 33.22 33.51
CA LYS A 155 0.52 32.26 34.19
C LYS A 155 0.70 32.59 35.65
N ARG A 156 0.92 33.87 36.00
CA ARG A 156 1.01 34.31 37.40
C ARG A 156 -0.29 34.04 38.16
N GLU A 157 -1.44 34.30 37.54
CA GLU A 157 -2.75 34.03 38.13
C GLU A 157 -2.97 32.52 38.37
N SER A 158 -2.65 31.70 37.37
CA SER A 158 -2.74 30.23 37.45
C SER A 158 -1.80 29.65 38.51
N ASP A 159 -0.55 30.13 38.57
CA ASP A 159 0.44 29.66 39.56
C ASP A 159 0.05 30.01 40.97
N ALA A 160 -0.55 31.19 41.19
CA ALA A 160 -1.10 31.57 42.49
C ALA A 160 -2.27 30.64 42.91
N LEU A 161 -3.10 30.20 41.96
CA LEU A 161 -4.17 29.24 42.23
C LEU A 161 -3.63 27.83 42.54
N LEU A 162 -2.64 27.37 41.78
CA LEU A 162 -1.98 26.08 42.03
C LEU A 162 -1.26 26.07 43.37
N ALA A 163 -0.58 27.16 43.74
CA ALA A 163 0.07 27.30 45.04
C ALA A 163 -0.92 27.21 46.21
N LYS A 164 -2.12 27.80 46.07
CA LYS A 164 -3.21 27.66 47.05
C LYS A 164 -3.66 26.20 47.19
N LYS A 165 -3.90 25.52 46.06
CA LYS A 165 -4.29 24.09 46.07
C LYS A 165 -3.21 23.19 46.68
N ALA A 166 -1.95 23.49 46.41
CA ALA A 166 -0.80 22.78 46.98
C ALA A 166 -0.66 23.01 48.50
N ALA A 167 -1.01 24.21 48.99
CA ALA A 167 -1.06 24.49 50.43
C ALA A 167 -2.12 23.64 51.15
N ASP A 168 -3.26 23.39 50.50
CA ASP A 168 -4.34 22.51 50.99
C ASP A 168 -4.15 21.03 50.59
N SER A 169 -2.91 20.61 50.32
CA SER A 169 -2.61 19.26 49.81
C SER A 169 -2.97 18.16 50.80
N LYS A 170 -3.56 17.09 50.27
CA LYS A 170 -3.92 15.87 51.02
C LYS A 170 -2.97 14.72 50.66
N PRO A 171 -2.70 13.78 51.58
CA PRO A 171 -2.01 12.55 51.25
C PRO A 171 -2.80 11.78 50.17
N ILE A 172 -2.09 11.27 49.17
CA ILE A 172 -2.64 10.42 48.11
C ILE A 172 -1.82 9.14 47.99
N THR A 173 -2.45 8.08 47.48
CA THR A 173 -1.81 6.81 47.17
C THR A 173 -1.67 6.66 45.66
N VAL A 174 -0.44 6.38 45.20
CA VAL A 174 -0.12 6.16 43.79
C VAL A 174 0.25 4.70 43.59
N GLU A 175 -0.47 3.99 42.74
CA GLU A 175 -0.23 2.59 42.41
C GLU A 175 0.62 2.47 41.13
N LEU A 176 1.76 1.79 41.21
CA LEU A 176 2.66 1.53 40.10
C LEU A 176 2.27 0.23 39.37
N PRO A 177 2.78 -0.02 38.14
CA PRO A 177 2.38 -1.18 37.34
C PRO A 177 2.75 -2.54 37.94
N ASP A 178 3.71 -2.57 38.87
CA ASP A 178 4.11 -3.76 39.63
C ASP A 178 3.23 -4.02 40.87
N GLY A 179 2.19 -3.20 41.07
CA GLY A 179 1.30 -3.26 42.23
C GLY A 179 1.86 -2.55 43.47
N GLN A 180 3.05 -1.94 43.40
CA GLN A 180 3.62 -1.18 44.50
C GLN A 180 2.80 0.10 44.74
N LYS A 181 2.49 0.40 46.00
CA LYS A 181 1.81 1.63 46.41
C LYS A 181 2.80 2.62 47.01
N VAL A 182 2.90 3.79 46.39
CA VAL A 182 3.78 4.89 46.80
C VAL A 182 2.94 6.03 47.37
N ALA A 183 3.40 6.62 48.46
CA ALA A 183 2.74 7.79 49.06
C ALA A 183 3.10 9.07 48.31
N GLY A 184 2.10 9.89 48.00
CA GLY A 184 2.25 11.21 47.39
C GLY A 184 1.42 12.28 48.11
N LYS A 185 1.50 13.51 47.61
CA LYS A 185 0.67 14.64 48.05
C LYS A 185 -0.08 15.24 46.85
N ALA A 186 -1.39 15.38 46.98
CA ALA A 186 -2.23 16.00 45.96
C ALA A 186 -1.74 17.42 45.62
N TRP A 187 -1.75 17.77 44.33
CA TRP A 187 -1.30 19.07 43.80
C TRP A 187 0.19 19.40 44.02
N VAL A 188 0.98 18.45 44.54
CA VAL A 188 2.43 18.64 44.80
C VAL A 188 3.26 17.57 44.10
N THR A 189 2.93 16.29 44.31
CA THR A 189 3.68 15.17 43.73
C THR A 189 3.41 15.09 42.22
N THR A 190 4.47 15.02 41.42
CA THR A 190 4.38 14.85 39.96
C THR A 190 4.86 13.46 39.53
N PRO A 191 4.37 12.94 38.37
CA PRO A 191 4.91 11.72 37.78
C PRO A 191 6.44 11.75 37.60
N TYR A 192 7.01 12.92 37.25
CA TYR A 192 8.45 13.07 37.09
C TYR A 192 9.21 12.87 38.40
N GLN A 193 8.72 13.44 39.51
CA GLN A 193 9.35 13.24 40.83
C GLN A 193 9.37 11.76 41.20
N LEU A 194 8.24 11.08 41.04
CA LEU A 194 8.16 9.64 41.30
C LEU A 194 9.09 8.83 40.38
N ALA A 195 9.22 9.21 39.11
CA ALA A 195 10.17 8.57 38.20
C ALA A 195 11.62 8.75 38.66
N CYS A 196 12.00 9.94 39.14
CA CYS A 196 13.32 10.20 39.71
C CYS A 196 13.59 9.35 40.96
N ASP A 197 12.59 9.22 41.84
CA ASP A 197 12.68 8.44 43.08
C ASP A 197 12.88 6.94 42.79
N ILE A 198 12.31 6.43 41.69
CA ILE A 198 12.53 5.06 41.22
C ILE A 198 13.94 4.91 40.63
N SER A 199 14.28 5.72 39.61
CA SER A 199 15.64 5.81 39.08
C SER A 199 15.83 6.99 38.14
N GLN A 200 17.01 7.60 38.18
CA GLN A 200 17.36 8.68 37.24
C GLN A 200 17.29 8.22 35.78
N GLY A 201 17.67 6.98 35.49
CA GLY A 201 17.59 6.42 34.13
C GLY A 201 16.15 6.29 33.61
N LEU A 202 15.18 6.00 34.47
CA LEU A 202 13.77 6.00 34.10
C LEU A 202 13.29 7.43 33.82
N ALA A 203 13.59 8.38 34.70
CA ALA A 203 13.20 9.78 34.54
C ALA A 203 13.79 10.43 33.26
N ASP A 204 15.04 10.11 32.93
CA ASP A 204 15.74 10.62 31.76
C ASP A 204 15.15 10.06 30.45
N ASN A 205 14.69 8.81 30.45
CA ASN A 205 14.08 8.16 29.28
C ASN A 205 12.55 8.30 29.23
N ALA A 206 11.92 8.80 30.28
CA ALA A 206 10.49 9.06 30.31
C ALA A 206 10.11 10.13 29.27
N VAL A 207 9.08 9.82 28.48
CA VAL A 207 8.48 10.71 27.48
C VAL A 207 7.21 11.33 28.05
N ILE A 208 6.31 10.50 28.57
CA ILE A 208 5.02 10.90 29.12
C ILE A 208 4.58 9.93 30.23
N SER A 209 3.52 10.26 30.97
CA SER A 209 2.89 9.34 31.92
C SER A 209 1.43 9.02 31.56
N ARG A 210 0.92 7.91 32.07
CA ARG A 210 -0.51 7.55 32.05
C ARG A 210 -1.02 7.50 33.48
N VAL A 211 -2.05 8.28 33.78
CA VAL A 211 -2.68 8.40 35.10
C VAL A 211 -4.14 7.96 34.98
N ASN A 212 -4.53 6.89 35.67
CA ASN A 212 -5.87 6.29 35.58
C ASN A 212 -6.34 5.99 34.14
N GLY A 213 -5.41 5.57 33.28
CA GLY A 213 -5.70 5.27 31.87
C GLY A 213 -5.57 6.47 30.92
N GLU A 214 -5.49 7.71 31.42
CA GLU A 214 -5.38 8.93 30.60
C GLU A 214 -3.93 9.42 30.50
N LEU A 215 -3.53 9.95 29.34
CA LEU A 215 -2.19 10.53 29.16
C LEU A 215 -2.04 11.84 29.96
N TRP A 216 -0.90 11.99 30.62
CA TRP A 216 -0.67 13.02 31.62
C TRP A 216 0.76 13.56 31.56
N ASP A 217 0.93 14.89 31.56
CA ASP A 217 2.24 15.54 31.53
C ASP A 217 3.08 15.16 32.75
N LEU A 218 4.37 14.90 32.53
CA LEU A 218 5.28 14.46 33.60
C LEU A 218 5.44 15.48 34.73
N ASP A 219 5.30 16.77 34.43
CA ASP A 219 5.37 17.86 35.41
C ASP A 219 4.01 18.27 35.97
N ARG A 220 2.89 17.69 35.48
CA ARG A 220 1.56 18.01 36.00
C ARG A 220 1.33 17.30 37.34
N PRO A 221 1.03 18.03 38.43
CA PRO A 221 0.79 17.42 39.73
C PRO A 221 -0.39 16.46 39.73
N LEU A 222 -0.28 15.39 40.51
CA LEU A 222 -1.35 14.42 40.72
C LEU A 222 -2.43 15.01 41.63
N GLU A 223 -3.70 14.83 41.28
CA GLU A 223 -4.81 15.52 41.96
C GLU A 223 -5.49 14.66 43.05
N LYS A 224 -5.40 13.33 42.92
CA LYS A 224 -6.06 12.33 43.76
C LYS A 224 -5.35 10.98 43.66
N ASP A 225 -5.81 9.99 44.43
CA ASP A 225 -5.37 8.60 44.32
C ASP A 225 -5.48 8.11 42.87
N CYS A 226 -4.44 7.46 42.38
CA CYS A 226 -4.36 7.07 40.98
C CYS A 226 -3.40 5.91 40.71
N SER A 227 -3.60 5.24 39.58
CA SER A 227 -2.60 4.35 38.98
C SER A 227 -1.68 5.18 38.07
N LEU A 228 -0.36 4.98 38.18
CA LEU A 228 0.66 5.69 37.40
C LEU A 228 1.49 4.71 36.57
N GLU A 229 1.59 4.97 35.27
CA GLU A 229 2.51 4.29 34.36
C GLU A 229 3.42 5.32 33.69
N ILE A 230 4.73 5.05 33.63
CA ILE A 230 5.70 5.90 32.94
C ILE A 230 5.98 5.31 31.56
N LEU A 231 5.64 6.06 30.52
CA LEU A 231 5.78 5.64 29.13
C LEU A 231 7.09 6.17 28.53
N ARG A 232 7.81 5.30 27.82
CA ARG A 232 9.03 5.62 27.07
C ARG A 232 8.71 5.58 25.57
N PHE A 233 9.69 5.94 24.74
CA PHE A 233 9.52 6.03 23.28
C PHE A 233 9.20 4.68 22.58
N ASP A 234 9.29 3.56 23.28
CA ASP A 234 8.90 2.24 22.79
C ASP A 234 7.37 2.03 22.71
N ASN A 235 6.59 2.90 23.36
CA ASN A 235 5.12 2.85 23.35
C ASN A 235 4.51 3.79 22.29
N GLU A 236 3.48 3.35 21.58
CA GLU A 236 2.81 4.11 20.50
C GLU A 236 2.23 5.46 20.99
N ASP A 237 1.60 5.50 22.17
CA ASP A 237 1.05 6.73 22.74
C ASP A 237 2.18 7.74 23.06
N ALA A 238 3.30 7.24 23.56
CA ALA A 238 4.47 8.07 23.83
C ALA A 238 5.12 8.59 22.56
N GLN A 239 5.21 7.79 21.49
CA GLN A 239 5.68 8.26 20.18
C GLN A 239 4.80 9.38 19.64
N ALA A 240 3.47 9.23 19.74
CA ALA A 240 2.53 10.26 19.32
C ALA A 240 2.75 11.57 20.09
N VAL A 241 2.88 11.53 21.42
CA VAL A 241 3.17 12.73 22.24
C VAL A 241 4.53 13.34 21.92
N TYR A 242 5.53 12.51 21.67
CA TYR A 242 6.89 12.93 21.30
C TYR A 242 6.89 13.68 19.96
N TRP A 243 6.23 13.13 18.95
CA TRP A 243 6.08 13.77 17.63
C TRP A 243 5.18 14.99 17.69
N HIS A 244 4.14 15.00 18.52
CA HIS A 244 3.31 16.17 18.74
C HIS A 244 4.11 17.34 19.34
N SER A 245 4.97 17.07 20.32
CA SER A 245 5.90 18.05 20.87
C SER A 245 6.92 18.54 19.84
N SER A 246 7.33 17.64 18.94
CA SER A 246 8.21 17.96 17.83
C SER A 246 7.53 18.86 16.78
N ALA A 247 6.22 18.70 16.58
CA ALA A 247 5.42 19.61 15.78
C ALA A 247 5.48 21.03 16.36
N HIS A 248 5.33 21.22 17.67
CA HIS A 248 5.43 22.56 18.29
C HIS A 248 6.79 23.22 18.04
N ILE A 249 7.89 22.47 18.11
CA ILE A 249 9.22 22.98 17.77
C ILE A 249 9.27 23.47 16.32
N LEU A 250 8.68 22.71 15.39
CA LEU A 250 8.57 23.12 13.99
C LEU A 250 7.64 24.34 13.83
N GLY A 251 6.54 24.41 14.57
CA GLY A 251 5.62 25.54 14.57
C GLY A 251 6.30 26.85 15.00
N GLU A 252 7.13 26.81 16.03
CA GLU A 252 7.95 27.95 16.45
C GLU A 252 8.92 28.37 15.33
N ALA A 253 9.64 27.42 14.74
CA ALA A 253 10.55 27.70 13.64
C ALA A 253 9.81 28.31 12.43
N MET A 254 8.59 27.86 12.14
CA MET A 254 7.75 28.40 11.07
C MET A 254 7.23 29.81 11.37
N GLU A 255 6.81 30.12 12.60
CA GLU A 255 6.46 31.50 13.01
C GLU A 255 7.67 32.44 12.87
N ARG A 256 8.86 32.00 13.31
CA ARG A 256 10.10 32.80 13.23
C ARG A 256 10.61 32.98 11.81
N PHE A 257 10.43 32.00 10.93
CA PHE A 257 10.95 32.03 9.56
C PHE A 257 10.00 32.69 8.57
N TYR A 258 8.70 32.34 8.62
CA TYR A 258 7.73 32.79 7.63
C TYR A 258 6.73 33.83 8.17
N GLY A 259 6.48 33.87 9.49
CA GLY A 259 5.55 34.80 10.11
C GLY A 259 4.06 34.53 9.81
N GLY A 260 3.73 33.36 9.26
CA GLY A 260 2.38 32.96 8.89
C GLY A 260 1.47 32.63 10.07
N CYS A 261 0.21 32.27 9.78
CA CYS A 261 -0.75 31.82 10.77
C CYS A 261 -0.69 30.29 10.90
N LEU A 262 -0.25 29.79 12.05
CA LEU A 262 -0.27 28.35 12.36
C LEU A 262 -1.70 27.80 12.43
N CYS A 263 -1.91 26.61 11.90
CA CYS A 263 -3.19 25.92 11.84
C CYS A 263 -3.16 24.64 12.69
N TYR A 264 -3.02 23.46 12.05
CA TYR A 264 -3.00 22.15 12.70
C TYR A 264 -1.58 21.55 12.71
N GLY A 265 -1.18 20.98 13.84
CA GLY A 265 0.11 20.29 14.00
C GLY A 265 0.01 18.92 14.69
N PRO A 266 -0.74 17.95 14.14
CA PRO A 266 -0.92 16.66 14.79
C PRO A 266 0.29 15.73 14.57
N PRO A 267 0.50 14.77 15.48
CA PRO A 267 1.33 13.61 15.18
C PRO A 267 0.64 12.73 14.12
N ILE A 268 1.44 12.00 13.36
CA ILE A 268 1.00 10.99 12.40
C ILE A 268 1.78 9.70 12.61
N GLU A 269 1.34 8.62 11.98
CA GLU A 269 2.12 7.38 11.95
C GLU A 269 3.52 7.68 11.35
N ASN A 270 4.56 7.43 12.14
CA ASN A 270 5.97 7.73 11.81
C ASN A 270 6.29 9.22 11.60
N GLY A 271 5.75 10.12 12.44
CA GLY A 271 6.22 11.51 12.49
C GLY A 271 5.14 12.52 12.83
N PHE A 272 5.22 13.70 12.23
CA PHE A 272 4.27 14.79 12.41
C PHE A 272 4.23 15.69 11.18
N TYR A 273 3.23 16.56 11.12
CA TYR A 273 3.24 17.70 10.22
C TYR A 273 2.78 18.97 10.92
N TYR A 274 3.03 20.12 10.30
CA TYR A 274 2.39 21.37 10.67
C TYR A 274 1.85 22.11 9.45
N ASP A 275 0.60 22.55 9.56
CA ASP A 275 -0.07 23.41 8.59
C ASP A 275 0.09 24.87 8.99
N MET A 276 0.42 25.70 8.01
CA MET A 276 0.49 27.15 8.18
C MET A 276 -0.12 27.84 6.96
N PHE A 277 -0.90 28.88 7.23
CA PHE A 277 -1.35 29.80 6.21
C PHE A 277 -0.34 30.92 6.01
N LEU A 278 0.07 31.11 4.76
CA LEU A 278 0.92 32.21 4.32
C LEU A 278 0.09 33.19 3.51
N ASP A 279 0.15 34.47 3.87
CA ASP A 279 -0.52 35.52 3.11
C ASP A 279 0.30 35.88 1.87
N GLY A 280 -0.33 35.88 0.69
CA GLY A 280 0.30 36.05 -0.62
C GLY A 280 0.79 34.75 -1.29
N GLN A 281 1.36 34.85 -2.50
CA GLN A 281 1.84 33.70 -3.31
C GLN A 281 3.15 33.05 -2.82
N LYS A 282 3.56 33.27 -1.56
CA LYS A 282 4.77 32.65 -1.01
C LYS A 282 4.46 31.22 -0.57
N GLY A 283 5.11 30.25 -1.21
CA GLY A 283 5.05 28.84 -0.84
C GLY A 283 6.29 28.40 -0.06
N VAL A 284 6.21 27.20 0.54
CA VAL A 284 7.37 26.55 1.17
C VAL A 284 8.16 25.82 0.09
N SER A 285 9.50 25.94 0.11
CA SER A 285 10.39 25.20 -0.79
C SER A 285 11.29 24.22 -0.04
N SER A 286 11.64 23.10 -0.69
CA SER A 286 12.59 22.11 -0.15
C SER A 286 13.99 22.68 0.08
N THR A 287 14.35 23.77 -0.61
CA THR A 287 15.62 24.48 -0.41
C THR A 287 15.73 25.14 0.97
N GLU A 288 14.59 25.37 1.64
CA GLU A 288 14.50 26.06 2.94
C GLU A 288 14.57 25.07 4.13
N PHE A 289 14.53 23.76 3.87
CA PHE A 289 14.52 22.75 4.94
C PHE A 289 15.77 22.84 5.82
N GLY A 290 16.94 23.13 5.24
CA GLY A 290 18.18 23.28 6.02
C GLY A 290 18.13 24.46 7.00
N ASP A 291 17.51 25.58 6.60
CA ASP A 291 17.36 26.77 7.45
C ASP A 291 16.36 26.50 8.58
N LEU A 292 15.21 25.88 8.28
CA LEU A 292 14.22 25.49 9.28
C LEU A 292 14.79 24.48 10.29
N GLU A 293 15.54 23.48 9.82
CA GLU A 293 16.20 22.52 10.71
C GLU A 293 17.25 23.19 11.61
N ALA A 294 17.94 24.23 11.13
CA ALA A 294 18.88 25.00 11.95
C ALA A 294 18.16 25.79 13.05
N LEU A 295 16.99 26.36 12.75
CA LEU A 295 16.12 26.99 13.76
C LEU A 295 15.62 25.97 14.79
N CYS A 296 15.07 24.84 14.35
CA CYS A 296 14.64 23.76 15.25
C CYS A 296 15.79 23.29 16.17
N LYS A 297 17.00 23.16 15.64
CA LYS A 297 18.20 22.82 16.44
C LYS A 297 18.52 23.88 17.49
N THR A 298 18.27 25.15 17.21
CA THR A 298 18.45 26.25 18.16
C THR A 298 17.43 26.12 19.29
N VAL A 299 16.15 25.95 18.97
CA VAL A 299 15.05 25.73 19.93
C VAL A 299 15.29 24.51 20.83
N VAL A 300 15.79 23.41 20.26
CA VAL A 300 16.15 22.19 21.01
C VAL A 300 17.31 22.44 21.99
N LYS A 301 18.32 23.23 21.59
CA LYS A 301 19.46 23.58 22.44
C LYS A 301 19.07 24.46 23.61
N GLU A 302 18.08 25.33 23.44
CA GLU A 302 17.54 26.20 24.49
C GLU A 302 16.82 25.42 25.60
N LYS A 303 16.43 24.16 25.36
CA LYS A 303 15.70 23.31 26.32
C LYS A 303 14.47 24.00 26.90
N GLN A 304 13.72 24.70 26.06
CA GLN A 304 12.51 25.42 26.45
C GLN A 304 11.50 24.44 27.10
N PRO A 305 10.93 24.77 28.27
CA PRO A 305 9.92 23.94 28.92
C PRO A 305 8.56 24.06 28.21
N PHE A 306 7.78 22.98 28.23
CA PHE A 306 6.38 23.00 27.80
C PHE A 306 5.48 23.36 28.98
N GLU A 307 4.88 24.55 28.95
CA GLU A 307 4.06 25.09 30.03
C GLU A 307 2.58 25.02 29.67
N ARG A 308 1.84 24.14 30.35
CA ARG A 308 0.39 23.99 30.19
C ARG A 308 -0.37 25.07 30.95
N LEU A 309 -1.40 25.66 30.33
CA LEU A 309 -2.34 26.53 31.02
C LEU A 309 -3.77 26.31 30.51
N GLU A 310 -4.74 26.35 31.42
CA GLU A 310 -6.17 26.26 31.09
C GLU A 310 -6.79 27.67 31.12
N ILE A 311 -7.32 28.12 29.98
CA ILE A 311 -7.79 29.50 29.76
C ILE A 311 -9.24 29.48 29.28
N SER A 312 -10.01 30.52 29.63
CA SER A 312 -11.35 30.74 29.08
C SER A 312 -11.33 31.01 27.57
N LYS A 313 -12.38 30.55 26.89
CA LYS A 313 -12.56 30.75 25.44
C LYS A 313 -12.49 32.23 25.03
N GLU A 314 -13.06 33.13 25.83
CA GLU A 314 -13.05 34.58 25.58
C GLU A 314 -11.64 35.18 25.58
N THR A 315 -10.82 34.80 26.55
CA THR A 315 -9.43 35.28 26.64
C THR A 315 -8.58 34.71 25.51
N LEU A 316 -8.83 33.46 25.08
CA LEU A 316 -8.16 32.86 23.95
C LEU A 316 -8.51 33.53 22.62
N LEU A 317 -9.77 33.94 22.42
CA LEU A 317 -10.17 34.71 21.24
C LEU A 317 -9.47 36.08 21.18
N LYS A 318 -9.19 36.70 22.33
CA LYS A 318 -8.37 37.92 22.41
C LYS A 318 -6.90 37.63 22.09
N MET A 319 -6.35 36.56 22.67
CA MET A 319 -4.96 36.13 22.47
C MET A 319 -4.64 35.80 21.01
N PHE A 320 -5.53 35.07 20.34
CA PHE A 320 -5.34 34.61 18.95
C PHE A 320 -6.04 35.49 17.91
N LYS A 321 -6.42 36.73 18.25
CA LYS A 321 -7.15 37.64 17.35
C LYS A 321 -6.50 37.80 15.96
N TYR A 322 -5.17 37.73 15.89
CA TYR A 322 -4.40 37.81 14.64
C TYR A 322 -4.53 36.56 13.75
N ASN A 323 -4.86 35.40 14.33
CA ASN A 323 -4.91 34.11 13.64
C ASN A 323 -6.36 33.65 13.45
N LYS A 324 -6.90 33.94 12.25
CA LYS A 324 -8.29 33.57 11.89
C LYS A 324 -8.60 32.08 12.05
N PHE A 325 -7.61 31.20 11.86
CA PHE A 325 -7.81 29.76 11.92
C PHE A 325 -7.96 29.26 13.36
N LYS A 326 -7.14 29.78 14.29
CA LYS A 326 -7.29 29.46 15.72
C LYS A 326 -8.62 30.00 16.26
N CYS A 327 -9.05 31.18 15.83
CA CYS A 327 -10.38 31.71 16.14
C CYS A 327 -11.52 30.83 15.60
N ARG A 328 -11.43 30.32 14.36
CA ARG A 328 -12.40 29.35 13.81
C ARG A 328 -12.46 28.08 14.65
N ILE A 329 -11.30 27.49 14.99
CA ILE A 329 -11.23 26.30 15.85
C ILE A 329 -11.91 26.55 17.21
N LEU A 330 -11.63 27.68 17.85
CA LEU A 330 -12.24 28.04 19.12
C LEU A 330 -13.76 28.16 18.99
N ASN A 331 -14.26 28.78 17.93
CA ASN A 331 -15.70 28.99 17.76
C ASN A 331 -16.47 27.71 17.40
N GLU A 332 -15.91 26.90 16.49
CA GLU A 332 -16.60 25.76 15.89
C GLU A 332 -16.39 24.44 16.64
N LYS A 333 -15.18 24.22 17.22
CA LYS A 333 -14.79 22.92 17.79
C LYS A 333 -14.67 22.91 19.31
N VAL A 334 -14.51 24.07 19.94
CA VAL A 334 -14.44 24.18 21.41
C VAL A 334 -15.83 24.50 21.95
N THR A 335 -16.49 23.46 22.46
CA THR A 335 -17.82 23.53 23.10
C THR A 335 -17.75 23.78 24.61
N THR A 336 -16.56 23.68 25.21
CA THR A 336 -16.32 23.92 26.65
C THR A 336 -16.03 25.40 26.93
N PRO A 337 -16.32 25.90 28.15
CA PRO A 337 -16.03 27.29 28.53
C PRO A 337 -14.52 27.57 28.62
N THR A 338 -13.73 26.55 28.97
CA THR A 338 -12.27 26.60 29.04
C THR A 338 -11.64 25.60 28.08
N THR A 339 -10.43 25.87 27.64
CA THR A 339 -9.57 24.92 26.92
C THR A 339 -8.10 25.24 27.23
N THR A 340 -7.21 24.33 26.86
CA THR A 340 -5.79 24.42 27.20
C THR A 340 -4.97 25.05 26.09
N VAL A 341 -3.89 25.70 26.51
CA VAL A 341 -2.79 26.15 25.64
C VAL A 341 -1.46 25.63 26.21
N TYR A 342 -0.49 25.48 25.32
CA TYR A 342 0.88 25.17 25.70
C TYR A 342 1.81 26.26 25.20
N ARG A 343 2.67 26.74 26.10
CA ARG A 343 3.79 27.59 25.74
C ARG A 343 5.06 26.76 25.63
N CYS A 344 5.84 27.03 24.59
CA CYS A 344 7.18 26.52 24.37
C CYS A 344 8.04 27.71 23.89
N GLY A 345 8.82 28.29 24.81
CA GLY A 345 9.58 29.52 24.53
C GLY A 345 8.67 30.67 24.06
N PRO A 346 8.91 31.24 22.85
CA PRO A 346 8.06 32.29 22.28
C PRO A 346 6.75 31.76 21.65
N LEU A 347 6.66 30.47 21.36
CA LEU A 347 5.45 29.85 20.81
C LEU A 347 4.40 29.65 21.92
N ILE A 348 3.17 30.05 21.65
CA ILE A 348 1.99 29.68 22.46
C ILE A 348 0.96 29.12 21.49
N ASP A 349 0.62 27.84 21.65
CA ASP A 349 -0.33 27.17 20.75
C ASP A 349 -1.56 26.60 21.47
N LEU A 350 -2.69 26.62 20.76
CA LEU A 350 -3.94 26.00 21.19
C LEU A 350 -3.83 24.49 21.03
N CYS A 351 -3.69 23.80 22.15
CA CYS A 351 -3.39 22.38 22.18
C CYS A 351 -3.94 21.73 23.46
N ARG A 352 -4.52 20.53 23.33
CA ARG A 352 -4.97 19.69 24.47
C ARG A 352 -3.81 19.03 25.20
N GLY A 353 -2.72 18.77 24.48
CA GLY A 353 -1.56 18.03 24.94
C GLY A 353 -1.88 16.54 25.14
N PRO A 354 -1.06 15.82 25.92
CA PRO A 354 0.09 16.33 26.65
C PRO A 354 1.35 16.53 25.79
N HIS A 355 2.42 17.05 26.40
CA HIS A 355 3.73 17.26 25.76
C HIS A 355 4.88 16.65 26.57
N VAL A 356 6.05 16.50 25.93
CA VAL A 356 7.31 16.19 26.64
C VAL A 356 7.70 17.38 27.54
N ARG A 357 8.52 17.13 28.56
CA ARG A 357 8.89 18.18 29.55
C ARG A 357 9.52 19.43 28.94
N HIS A 358 10.46 19.24 28.00
CA HIS A 358 11.18 20.34 27.37
C HIS A 358 11.71 19.94 25.98
N THR A 359 11.96 20.93 25.12
CA THR A 359 12.41 20.71 23.73
C THR A 359 13.68 19.88 23.61
N GLY A 360 14.59 20.01 24.58
CA GLY A 360 15.83 19.22 24.65
C GLY A 360 15.66 17.70 24.82
N LYS A 361 14.44 17.19 25.05
CA LYS A 361 14.14 15.75 24.96
C LYS A 361 14.20 15.27 23.51
N ILE A 362 13.91 16.16 22.55
CA ILE A 362 14.04 15.88 21.13
C ILE A 362 15.51 15.94 20.73
N LYS A 363 16.12 14.81 20.33
CA LYS A 363 17.56 14.76 20.02
C LYS A 363 17.87 14.84 18.54
N ALA A 364 17.12 14.09 17.73
CA ALA A 364 17.29 14.06 16.29
C ALA A 364 15.95 14.43 15.65
N MET A 365 15.97 15.36 14.70
CA MET A 365 14.81 15.82 13.94
C MET A 365 15.22 16.04 12.50
N LYS A 366 14.33 15.71 11.56
CA LYS A 366 14.50 15.92 10.13
C LYS A 366 13.20 16.39 9.49
N ILE A 367 13.30 17.40 8.62
CA ILE A 367 12.23 17.84 7.74
C ILE A 367 12.46 17.19 6.39
N TYR A 368 11.45 16.51 5.85
CA TYR A 368 11.66 15.65 4.67
C TYR A 368 10.67 15.86 3.52
N LYS A 369 9.56 16.56 3.77
CA LYS A 369 8.53 16.79 2.76
C LYS A 369 7.73 18.04 3.08
N ASN A 370 7.32 18.76 2.04
CA ASN A 370 6.27 19.76 2.12
C ASN A 370 5.13 19.41 1.14
N SER A 371 3.93 19.89 1.38
CA SER A 371 2.79 19.80 0.48
C SER A 371 1.84 20.98 0.69
N SER A 372 0.84 21.12 -0.16
CA SER A 372 -0.32 21.99 0.09
C SER A 372 -1.52 21.16 0.53
N THR A 373 -2.41 21.76 1.30
CA THR A 373 -3.71 21.19 1.66
C THR A 373 -4.75 22.29 1.72
N TYR A 374 -6.03 21.95 1.76
CA TYR A 374 -7.11 22.91 1.97
C TYR A 374 -7.58 22.86 3.41
N TRP A 375 -8.06 23.99 3.93
CA TRP A 375 -8.71 24.01 5.24
C TRP A 375 -9.86 22.99 5.29
N GLU A 376 -9.79 22.07 6.25
CA GLU A 376 -10.72 20.92 6.41
C GLU A 376 -10.88 20.03 5.16
N GLY A 377 -9.90 20.05 4.24
CA GLY A 377 -9.96 19.27 3.00
C GLY A 377 -10.97 19.79 1.97
N ARG A 378 -11.53 20.99 2.18
CA ARG A 378 -12.54 21.59 1.29
C ARG A 378 -11.88 22.50 0.25
N SER A 379 -12.00 22.15 -1.03
CA SER A 379 -11.29 22.83 -2.13
C SER A 379 -11.69 24.29 -2.36
N ASP A 380 -12.86 24.70 -1.85
CA ASP A 380 -13.37 26.07 -1.86
C ASP A 380 -12.81 26.95 -0.73
N MET A 381 -12.04 26.37 0.21
CA MET A 381 -11.46 27.07 1.36
C MET A 381 -9.98 27.41 1.17
N GLU A 382 -9.40 28.15 2.12
CA GLU A 382 -8.01 28.61 2.02
C GLU A 382 -6.99 27.47 1.90
N THR A 383 -5.99 27.66 1.02
CA THR A 383 -4.86 26.74 0.88
C THR A 383 -3.83 26.97 1.99
N LEU A 384 -3.40 25.88 2.62
CA LEU A 384 -2.39 25.84 3.68
C LEU A 384 -1.11 25.18 3.16
N GLN A 385 0.03 25.60 3.69
CA GLN A 385 1.31 24.94 3.48
C GLN A 385 1.55 23.95 4.61
N ARG A 386 1.74 22.68 4.26
CA ARG A 386 2.01 21.59 5.18
C ARG A 386 3.48 21.21 5.12
N ILE A 387 4.16 21.18 6.27
CA ILE A 387 5.55 20.72 6.39
C ILE A 387 5.57 19.45 7.24
N TYR A 388 6.17 18.38 6.74
CA TYR A 388 6.32 17.10 7.42
C TYR A 388 7.70 16.98 8.06
N GLY A 389 7.71 16.49 9.29
CA GLY A 389 8.92 16.21 10.05
C GLY A 389 8.84 14.85 10.74
N ILE A 390 10.02 14.33 11.08
CA ILE A 390 10.16 13.18 11.95
C ILE A 390 11.24 13.45 12.98
N SER A 391 11.10 12.86 14.17
CA SER A 391 12.07 12.99 15.25
C SER A 391 12.20 11.73 16.07
N PHE A 392 13.38 11.58 16.71
CA PHE A 392 13.76 10.41 17.49
C PHE A 392 14.59 10.81 18.73
N PRO A 393 14.55 9.98 19.80
CA PRO A 393 15.31 10.21 21.03
C PRO A 393 16.83 10.02 20.84
N ASP A 394 17.26 9.39 19.75
CA ASP A 394 18.67 9.27 19.38
C ASP A 394 18.89 9.40 17.86
N SER A 395 20.16 9.65 17.49
CA SER A 395 20.56 9.84 16.10
C SER A 395 20.75 8.55 15.31
N LYS A 396 20.84 7.38 15.97
CA LYS A 396 20.94 6.08 15.29
C LYS A 396 19.60 5.70 14.68
N MET A 397 18.51 5.88 15.42
CA MET A 397 17.14 5.68 14.93
C MET A 397 16.83 6.57 13.72
N LEU A 398 17.28 7.83 13.73
CA LEU A 398 17.12 8.71 12.55
C LEU A 398 17.87 8.18 11.33
N LYS A 399 19.12 7.72 11.49
CA LYS A 399 19.89 7.13 10.38
C LYS A 399 19.27 5.84 9.85
N GLU A 400 18.73 5.01 10.74
CA GLU A 400 18.01 3.80 10.35
C GLU A 400 16.74 4.13 9.56
N TRP A 401 15.97 5.12 10.03
CA TRP A 401 14.82 5.63 9.31
C TRP A 401 15.21 6.20 7.94
N GLU A 402 16.30 6.99 7.85
CA GLU A 402 16.81 7.52 6.57
C GLU A 402 17.19 6.42 5.59
N ARG A 403 17.88 5.38 6.07
CA ARG A 403 18.20 4.19 5.26
C ARG A 403 16.93 3.53 4.74
N PHE A 404 15.94 3.32 5.60
CA PHE A 404 14.66 2.74 5.21
C PHE A 404 13.92 3.62 4.19
N GLN A 405 13.95 4.95 4.34
CA GLN A 405 13.35 5.87 3.37
C GLN A 405 14.06 5.85 2.01
N GLU A 406 15.38 5.65 1.97
CA GLU A 406 16.13 5.56 0.71
C GLU A 406 15.84 4.23 -0.01
N GLU A 407 15.81 3.12 0.72
CA GLU A 407 15.36 1.82 0.20
C GLU A 407 13.93 1.90 -0.33
N ALA A 408 13.03 2.51 0.44
CA ALA A 408 11.64 2.78 0.06
C ALA A 408 11.53 3.59 -1.24
N LYS A 409 12.26 4.71 -1.38
CA LYS A 409 12.29 5.52 -2.60
C LYS A 409 12.81 4.76 -3.81
N SER A 410 13.79 3.88 -3.62
CA SER A 410 14.32 3.05 -4.70
C SER A 410 13.28 2.04 -5.22
N ARG A 411 12.30 1.69 -4.39
CA ARG A 411 11.22 0.73 -4.67
C ARG A 411 9.88 1.41 -4.97
N ASP A 412 9.86 2.72 -5.17
CA ASP A 412 8.65 3.46 -5.52
C ASP A 412 8.20 3.09 -6.94
N HIS A 413 6.98 2.57 -7.08
CA HIS A 413 6.41 2.13 -8.36
C HIS A 413 6.34 3.24 -9.40
N ARG A 414 6.29 4.51 -8.99
CA ARG A 414 6.28 5.66 -9.92
C ARG A 414 7.65 5.87 -10.54
N LYS A 415 8.71 5.65 -9.76
CA LYS A 415 10.09 5.68 -10.25
C LYS A 415 10.35 4.48 -11.14
N ILE A 416 10.05 3.28 -10.65
CA ILE A 416 10.20 2.02 -11.41
C ILE A 416 9.39 2.06 -12.70
N GLY A 417 8.13 2.46 -12.63
CA GLY A 417 7.24 2.51 -13.79
C GLY A 417 7.71 3.47 -14.88
N LYS A 418 8.39 4.56 -14.50
CA LYS A 418 9.05 5.47 -15.43
C LYS A 418 10.36 4.88 -15.97
N ASP A 419 11.24 4.40 -15.08
CA ASP A 419 12.57 3.89 -15.42
C ASP A 419 12.50 2.64 -16.32
N GLN A 420 11.45 1.82 -16.16
CA GLN A 420 11.19 0.62 -16.97
C GLN A 420 10.16 0.81 -18.09
N GLU A 421 9.64 2.04 -18.26
CA GLU A 421 8.63 2.38 -19.26
C GLU A 421 7.38 1.49 -19.19
N LEU A 422 6.86 1.28 -17.98
CA LEU A 422 5.66 0.45 -17.75
C LEU A 422 4.38 1.27 -17.95
N PHE A 423 4.38 2.52 -17.49
CA PHE A 423 3.24 3.41 -17.60
C PHE A 423 3.62 4.88 -17.49
N PHE A 424 2.72 5.75 -17.91
CA PHE A 424 2.80 7.17 -17.64
C PHE A 424 1.41 7.77 -17.33
N PHE A 425 1.40 9.00 -16.85
CA PHE A 425 0.20 9.80 -16.60
C PHE A 425 0.29 11.10 -17.39
N HIS A 426 -0.86 11.64 -17.79
CA HIS A 426 -0.94 12.89 -18.55
C HIS A 426 -2.01 13.81 -17.96
N ASP A 427 -1.76 15.12 -17.95
CA ASP A 427 -2.64 16.11 -17.31
C ASP A 427 -4.03 16.20 -17.97
N LEU A 428 -4.16 15.78 -19.24
CA LEU A 428 -5.43 15.68 -19.95
C LEU A 428 -6.34 14.54 -19.42
N SER A 429 -5.79 13.58 -18.67
CA SER A 429 -6.58 12.56 -17.97
C SER A 429 -5.96 12.28 -16.60
N PRO A 430 -6.07 13.22 -15.64
CA PRO A 430 -5.42 13.11 -14.34
C PRO A 430 -5.95 11.87 -13.63
N GLY A 431 -5.06 11.06 -13.06
CA GLY A 431 -5.44 9.84 -12.35
C GLY A 431 -5.91 8.71 -13.27
N SER A 432 -5.72 8.82 -14.59
CA SER A 432 -5.93 7.74 -15.54
C SER A 432 -4.59 7.31 -16.11
N CYS A 433 -4.21 6.06 -15.86
CA CYS A 433 -2.93 5.51 -16.28
C CYS A 433 -2.93 5.14 -17.77
N PHE A 434 -1.85 5.51 -18.47
CA PHE A 434 -1.50 4.97 -19.78
C PHE A 434 -0.51 3.82 -19.59
N PHE A 435 -0.96 2.59 -19.82
CA PHE A 435 -0.07 1.44 -19.83
C PHE A 435 0.72 1.39 -21.13
N MET A 436 2.04 1.33 -21.01
CA MET A 436 2.96 1.09 -22.12
C MET A 436 3.02 -0.41 -22.42
N PRO A 437 3.59 -0.87 -23.55
CA PRO A 437 3.56 -2.28 -23.95
C PRO A 437 4.01 -3.27 -22.85
N ARG A 438 5.10 -2.96 -22.13
CA ARG A 438 5.59 -3.75 -21.00
C ARG A 438 4.61 -3.80 -19.83
N GLY A 439 4.09 -2.64 -19.43
CA GLY A 439 3.08 -2.57 -18.36
C GLY A 439 1.79 -3.30 -18.74
N ALA A 440 1.36 -3.19 -20.00
CA ALA A 440 0.19 -3.89 -20.53
C ALA A 440 0.39 -5.41 -20.56
N TYR A 441 1.61 -5.90 -20.82
CA TYR A 441 1.92 -7.33 -20.75
C TYR A 441 1.75 -7.88 -19.32
N ILE A 442 2.25 -7.17 -18.30
CA ILE A 442 1.96 -7.54 -16.90
C ILE A 442 0.46 -7.49 -16.64
N TYR A 443 -0.18 -6.42 -17.15
CA TYR A 443 -1.61 -6.20 -17.00
C TYR A 443 -2.43 -7.44 -17.38
N ASN A 444 -2.18 -7.91 -18.60
CA ASN A 444 -2.87 -9.06 -19.17
C ASN A 444 -2.46 -10.34 -18.47
N THR A 445 -1.18 -10.52 -18.12
CA THR A 445 -0.69 -11.74 -17.45
C THR A 445 -1.38 -11.96 -16.10
N LEU A 446 -1.55 -10.91 -15.28
CA LEU A 446 -2.27 -11.09 -14.00
C LEU A 446 -3.78 -11.27 -14.20
N THR A 447 -4.36 -10.58 -15.18
CA THR A 447 -5.77 -10.76 -15.53
C THR A 447 -6.06 -12.19 -15.95
N GLU A 448 -5.21 -12.78 -16.80
CA GLU A 448 -5.28 -14.17 -17.24
C GLU A 448 -5.10 -15.13 -16.06
N PHE A 449 -4.14 -14.86 -15.17
CA PHE A 449 -3.95 -15.66 -13.95
C PHE A 449 -5.22 -15.69 -13.09
N ILE A 450 -5.84 -14.54 -12.82
CA ILE A 450 -7.06 -14.49 -12.01
C ILE A 450 -8.24 -15.14 -12.75
N ARG A 451 -8.34 -14.98 -14.07
CA ARG A 451 -9.35 -15.66 -14.90
C ARG A 451 -9.24 -17.18 -14.82
N ASP A 452 -8.02 -17.73 -14.84
CA ASP A 452 -7.81 -19.17 -14.65
C ASP A 452 -8.31 -19.64 -13.28
N GLU A 453 -8.05 -18.88 -12.21
CA GLU A 453 -8.53 -19.20 -10.87
C GLU A 453 -10.05 -19.05 -10.73
N TYR A 454 -10.66 -18.09 -11.44
CA TYR A 454 -12.11 -17.95 -11.56
C TYR A 454 -12.76 -19.20 -12.14
N TRP A 455 -12.25 -19.71 -13.26
CA TRP A 455 -12.80 -20.92 -13.87
C TRP A 455 -12.66 -22.15 -12.98
N ARG A 456 -11.52 -22.30 -12.28
CA ARG A 456 -11.32 -23.40 -11.31
C ARG A 456 -12.31 -23.37 -10.15
N ARG A 457 -12.78 -22.18 -9.78
CA ARG A 457 -13.70 -21.95 -8.64
C ARG A 457 -15.14 -21.72 -9.06
N GLY A 458 -15.47 -21.95 -10.34
CA GLY A 458 -16.83 -21.87 -10.85
C GLY A 458 -17.39 -20.46 -10.92
N PHE A 459 -16.54 -19.44 -11.05
CA PHE A 459 -16.97 -18.08 -11.40
C PHE A 459 -17.30 -17.98 -12.89
N GLN A 460 -18.33 -17.21 -13.20
CA GLN A 460 -18.73 -16.88 -14.57
C GLN A 460 -18.33 -15.43 -14.84
N GLU A 461 -17.39 -15.23 -15.77
CA GLU A 461 -16.99 -13.90 -16.21
C GLU A 461 -18.13 -13.25 -17.01
N VAL A 462 -18.45 -12.01 -16.67
CA VAL A 462 -19.48 -11.19 -17.30
C VAL A 462 -18.91 -9.83 -17.69
N ALA A 463 -19.60 -9.14 -18.59
CA ALA A 463 -19.27 -7.77 -18.97
C ALA A 463 -20.53 -6.89 -18.81
N SER A 464 -20.37 -5.77 -18.12
CA SER A 464 -21.43 -4.81 -17.83
C SER A 464 -21.14 -3.41 -18.40
N PRO A 465 -22.17 -2.61 -18.77
CA PRO A 465 -21.99 -1.23 -19.24
C PRO A 465 -21.14 -0.35 -18.31
N ASN A 466 -20.53 0.70 -18.86
CA ASN A 466 -19.76 1.68 -18.09
C ASN A 466 -20.59 2.91 -17.65
N ILE A 467 -21.70 3.16 -18.33
CA ILE A 467 -22.54 4.34 -18.15
C ILE A 467 -23.94 3.88 -17.79
N TYR A 468 -24.50 4.46 -16.72
CA TYR A 468 -25.85 4.17 -16.25
C TYR A 468 -26.59 5.45 -15.89
N ASN A 469 -27.92 5.39 -16.00
CA ASN A 469 -28.82 6.42 -15.51
C ASN A 469 -28.75 6.52 -13.97
N SER A 470 -28.88 7.72 -13.40
CA SER A 470 -28.79 7.98 -11.96
C SER A 470 -29.77 7.12 -11.14
N LYS A 471 -30.92 6.78 -11.71
CA LYS A 471 -31.96 5.92 -11.12
C LYS A 471 -31.40 4.57 -10.63
N LEU A 472 -30.37 4.01 -11.28
CA LEU A 472 -29.72 2.78 -10.82
C LEU A 472 -29.03 2.99 -9.47
N TRP A 473 -28.30 4.10 -9.34
CA TRP A 473 -27.55 4.44 -8.15
C TRP A 473 -28.48 4.86 -7.01
N GLU A 474 -29.58 5.55 -7.32
CA GLU A 474 -30.65 5.88 -6.37
C GLU A 474 -31.30 4.61 -5.81
N THR A 475 -31.65 3.65 -6.68
CA THR A 475 -32.18 2.34 -6.29
C THR A 475 -31.21 1.63 -5.35
N SER A 476 -29.94 1.57 -5.74
CA SER A 476 -28.89 0.92 -4.94
C SER A 476 -28.57 1.64 -3.62
N GLY A 477 -28.95 2.91 -3.46
CA GLY A 477 -28.59 3.76 -2.31
C GLY A 477 -27.24 4.47 -2.42
N HIS A 478 -26.45 4.15 -3.44
CA HIS A 478 -25.14 4.78 -3.65
C HIS A 478 -25.25 6.25 -4.05
N TRP A 479 -26.35 6.69 -4.67
CA TRP A 479 -26.51 8.10 -5.02
C TRP A 479 -26.48 9.01 -3.78
N GLN A 480 -27.14 8.60 -2.70
CA GLN A 480 -27.23 9.38 -1.47
C GLN A 480 -25.92 9.42 -0.66
N HIS A 481 -25.05 8.42 -0.87
CA HIS A 481 -23.82 8.26 -0.07
C HIS A 481 -22.52 8.48 -0.86
N TYR A 482 -22.56 8.44 -2.19
CA TYR A 482 -21.37 8.37 -3.04
C TYR A 482 -21.40 9.30 -4.27
N SER A 483 -22.51 9.99 -4.55
CA SER A 483 -22.66 10.83 -5.75
C SER A 483 -21.58 11.91 -5.89
N GLU A 484 -21.11 12.50 -4.79
CA GLU A 484 -20.02 13.50 -4.79
C GLU A 484 -18.71 12.95 -5.37
N ASN A 485 -18.50 11.63 -5.26
CA ASN A 485 -17.32 10.92 -5.76
C ASN A 485 -17.59 10.22 -7.11
N MET A 486 -18.68 10.55 -7.80
CA MET A 486 -19.03 9.98 -9.11
C MET A 486 -18.79 11.00 -10.22
N PHE A 487 -18.38 10.52 -11.39
CA PHE A 487 -18.43 11.33 -12.61
C PHE A 487 -19.84 11.26 -13.21
N SER A 488 -20.61 12.32 -13.07
CA SER A 488 -21.95 12.46 -13.63
C SER A 488 -22.03 13.54 -14.71
N PHE A 489 -22.90 13.33 -15.69
CA PHE A 489 -23.14 14.25 -16.79
C PHE A 489 -24.61 14.18 -17.23
N PRO A 490 -25.20 15.31 -17.67
CA PRO A 490 -26.55 15.31 -18.21
C PRO A 490 -26.60 14.63 -19.58
N VAL A 491 -27.64 13.85 -19.84
CA VAL A 491 -27.98 13.29 -21.15
C VAL A 491 -29.47 13.47 -21.34
N GLU A 492 -29.87 14.33 -22.28
CA GLU A 492 -31.26 14.75 -22.45
C GLU A 492 -31.82 15.32 -21.13
N ASP A 493 -32.95 14.80 -20.66
CA ASP A 493 -33.61 15.24 -19.42
C ASP A 493 -33.16 14.45 -18.16
N ASP A 494 -32.28 13.46 -18.32
CA ASP A 494 -31.82 12.58 -17.23
C ASP A 494 -30.32 12.81 -16.91
N ILE A 495 -29.92 12.42 -15.69
CA ILE A 495 -28.51 12.41 -15.29
C ILE A 495 -27.95 11.00 -15.46
N PHE A 496 -26.80 10.89 -16.13
CA PHE A 496 -26.05 9.65 -16.23
C PHE A 496 -24.74 9.77 -15.46
N ALA A 497 -24.19 8.62 -15.08
CA ALA A 497 -22.90 8.57 -14.41
C ALA A 497 -22.07 7.38 -14.88
N LEU A 498 -20.75 7.56 -14.89
CA LEU A 498 -19.81 6.44 -15.01
C LEU A 498 -19.91 5.58 -13.76
N LYS A 499 -19.88 4.25 -13.93
CA LYS A 499 -19.98 3.33 -12.80
C LYS A 499 -18.77 3.47 -11.84
N PRO A 500 -19.00 3.68 -10.54
CA PRO A 500 -17.93 3.65 -9.52
C PRO A 500 -17.68 2.25 -8.96
N MET A 501 -18.54 1.28 -9.28
CA MET A 501 -18.53 -0.12 -8.85
C MET A 501 -19.41 -0.98 -9.76
N ASN A 502 -19.20 -2.31 -9.79
CA ASN A 502 -19.96 -3.23 -10.66
C ASN A 502 -21.25 -3.77 -10.02
N CYS A 503 -21.38 -3.72 -8.69
CA CYS A 503 -22.42 -4.42 -7.92
C CYS A 503 -23.85 -4.18 -8.42
N PRO A 504 -24.29 -2.92 -8.65
CA PRO A 504 -25.64 -2.65 -9.14
C PRO A 504 -25.92 -3.25 -10.53
N GLY A 505 -24.92 -3.27 -11.41
CA GLY A 505 -25.02 -3.94 -12.71
C GLY A 505 -25.23 -5.44 -12.56
N HIS A 506 -24.50 -6.10 -11.66
CA HIS A 506 -24.67 -7.53 -11.39
C HIS A 506 -26.02 -7.86 -10.75
N CYS A 507 -26.61 -6.95 -9.97
CA CYS A 507 -27.97 -7.11 -9.45
C CYS A 507 -29.01 -7.16 -10.60
N LEU A 508 -28.85 -6.30 -11.62
CA LEU A 508 -29.69 -6.36 -12.82
C LEU A 508 -29.52 -7.70 -13.56
N MET A 509 -28.29 -8.20 -13.66
CA MET A 509 -28.02 -9.50 -14.31
C MET A 509 -28.61 -10.68 -13.53
N PHE A 510 -28.58 -10.63 -12.20
CA PHE A 510 -29.27 -11.62 -11.36
C PHE A 510 -30.78 -11.59 -11.64
N GLY A 511 -31.39 -10.41 -11.56
CA GLY A 511 -32.83 -10.18 -11.72
C GLY A 511 -33.37 -10.30 -13.15
N HIS A 512 -32.51 -10.46 -14.15
CA HIS A 512 -32.92 -10.59 -15.56
C HIS A 512 -33.86 -11.78 -15.82
N ARG A 513 -33.75 -12.85 -15.03
CA ARG A 513 -34.66 -14.00 -15.08
C ARG A 513 -34.90 -14.61 -13.69
N PRO A 514 -36.01 -15.35 -13.48
CA PRO A 514 -36.21 -16.11 -12.25
C PRO A 514 -35.05 -17.06 -11.97
N ARG A 515 -34.71 -17.19 -10.67
CA ARG A 515 -33.61 -18.02 -10.18
C ARG A 515 -34.13 -19.13 -9.28
N SER A 516 -33.56 -20.32 -9.38
CA SER A 516 -33.83 -21.43 -8.46
C SER A 516 -32.75 -21.51 -7.38
N TRP A 517 -33.10 -21.95 -6.17
CA TRP A 517 -32.12 -22.27 -5.12
C TRP A 517 -31.04 -23.26 -5.58
N ARG A 518 -31.33 -24.09 -6.60
CA ARG A 518 -30.38 -25.05 -7.19
C ARG A 518 -29.24 -24.39 -7.97
N GLU A 519 -29.45 -23.15 -8.41
CA GLU A 519 -28.45 -22.35 -9.13
C GLU A 519 -27.54 -21.59 -8.17
N LEU A 520 -27.88 -21.54 -6.87
CA LEU A 520 -27.07 -20.88 -5.85
C LEU A 520 -26.08 -21.87 -5.23
N PRO A 521 -24.80 -21.48 -5.06
CA PRO A 521 -24.27 -20.12 -5.24
C PRO A 521 -23.99 -19.73 -6.70
N LEU A 522 -24.50 -18.57 -7.11
CA LEU A 522 -24.21 -17.96 -8.42
C LEU A 522 -23.05 -16.97 -8.28
N ARG A 523 -21.96 -17.19 -9.02
CA ARG A 523 -20.73 -16.39 -8.90
C ARG A 523 -20.46 -15.62 -10.19
N LEU A 524 -20.62 -14.29 -10.17
CA LEU A 524 -20.36 -13.42 -11.31
C LEU A 524 -19.05 -12.65 -11.10
N ALA A 525 -18.11 -12.75 -12.03
CA ALA A 525 -16.85 -12.01 -12.01
C ALA A 525 -16.80 -10.99 -13.14
N ASP A 526 -16.26 -9.80 -12.92
CA ASP A 526 -16.19 -8.72 -13.90
C ASP A 526 -14.87 -7.94 -13.75
N PHE A 527 -14.13 -7.78 -14.85
CA PHE A 527 -12.96 -6.90 -14.93
C PHE A 527 -13.31 -5.50 -15.45
N GLY A 528 -14.54 -5.07 -15.19
CA GLY A 528 -15.15 -3.84 -15.68
C GLY A 528 -14.37 -2.59 -15.27
N VAL A 529 -14.37 -1.60 -16.17
CA VAL A 529 -13.69 -0.32 -15.92
C VAL A 529 -14.55 0.52 -14.98
N LEU A 530 -13.94 0.94 -13.87
CA LEU A 530 -14.57 1.75 -12.84
C LEU A 530 -13.97 3.15 -12.81
N HIS A 531 -14.81 4.13 -12.44
CA HIS A 531 -14.40 5.52 -12.31
C HIS A 531 -14.86 6.12 -10.98
N ARG A 532 -13.93 6.73 -10.25
CA ARG A 532 -14.19 7.49 -9.00
C ARG A 532 -13.60 8.88 -9.15
N ASN A 533 -14.38 9.92 -8.84
CA ASN A 533 -13.96 11.31 -8.92
C ASN A 533 -13.09 11.71 -7.72
N GLU A 534 -11.94 11.04 -7.59
CA GLU A 534 -10.95 11.34 -6.56
C GLU A 534 -10.43 12.78 -6.69
N LEU A 535 -10.19 13.44 -5.55
CA LEU A 535 -9.60 14.77 -5.50
C LEU A 535 -8.21 14.75 -6.15
N SER A 536 -7.94 15.71 -7.03
CA SER A 536 -6.70 15.75 -7.83
C SER A 536 -5.42 15.71 -6.97
N GLY A 537 -5.44 16.39 -5.82
CA GLY A 537 -4.31 16.40 -4.87
C GLY A 537 -4.05 15.07 -4.15
N THR A 538 -4.97 14.11 -4.23
CA THR A 538 -4.83 12.78 -3.60
C THR A 538 -4.29 11.71 -4.56
N LEU A 539 -4.28 12.00 -5.86
CA LEU A 539 -3.84 11.06 -6.89
C LEU A 539 -2.35 10.73 -6.74
N THR A 540 -1.99 9.46 -6.81
CA THR A 540 -0.60 9.03 -6.62
C THR A 540 -0.26 7.76 -7.39
N GLY A 541 0.41 7.92 -8.54
CA GLY A 541 0.79 6.81 -9.41
C GLY A 541 -0.39 5.86 -9.64
N LEU A 542 -0.13 4.55 -9.52
CA LEU A 542 -1.16 3.50 -9.56
C LEU A 542 -1.88 3.20 -8.24
N THR A 543 -1.49 3.76 -7.08
CA THR A 543 -2.11 3.42 -5.79
C THR A 543 -3.42 4.17 -5.55
N ARG A 544 -3.58 5.38 -6.11
CA ARG A 544 -4.83 6.15 -6.04
C ARG A 544 -5.08 6.85 -7.36
N VAL A 545 -6.11 6.38 -8.07
CA VAL A 545 -6.43 6.71 -9.45
C VAL A 545 -7.92 7.00 -9.60
N ARG A 546 -8.29 7.72 -10.67
CA ARG A 546 -9.69 7.98 -11.04
C ARG A 546 -10.26 6.86 -11.88
N ARG A 547 -9.46 6.23 -12.74
CA ARG A 547 -9.82 5.07 -13.56
C ARG A 547 -9.08 3.83 -13.04
N PHE A 548 -9.82 2.77 -12.74
CA PHE A 548 -9.25 1.50 -12.29
C PHE A 548 -10.09 0.32 -12.78
N GLN A 549 -9.52 -0.87 -12.68
CA GLN A 549 -10.19 -2.16 -12.94
C GLN A 549 -9.85 -3.05 -11.75
N GLN A 550 -10.85 -3.74 -11.24
CA GLN A 550 -10.70 -4.68 -10.12
C GLN A 550 -10.97 -6.08 -10.64
N ASP A 551 -10.42 -7.09 -9.96
CA ASP A 551 -10.89 -8.46 -10.07
C ASP A 551 -12.19 -8.63 -9.26
N ASP A 552 -13.19 -7.84 -9.63
CA ASP A 552 -14.43 -7.74 -8.89
C ASP A 552 -15.27 -8.99 -9.12
N ALA A 553 -15.84 -9.54 -8.05
CA ALA A 553 -16.80 -10.62 -8.17
C ALA A 553 -17.88 -10.56 -7.09
N HIS A 554 -19.06 -11.03 -7.46
CA HIS A 554 -20.26 -11.02 -6.65
C HIS A 554 -20.85 -12.42 -6.59
N ILE A 555 -20.90 -12.98 -5.38
CA ILE A 555 -21.48 -14.30 -5.13
C ILE A 555 -22.86 -14.10 -4.54
N PHE A 556 -23.89 -14.54 -5.26
CA PHE A 556 -25.26 -14.62 -4.76
C PHE A 556 -25.44 -16.00 -4.14
N CYS A 557 -25.68 -16.06 -2.83
CA CYS A 557 -25.81 -17.31 -2.09
C CYS A 557 -26.96 -17.25 -1.09
N THR A 558 -27.31 -18.38 -0.51
CA THR A 558 -28.27 -18.44 0.59
C THR A 558 -27.59 -18.17 1.94
N MET A 559 -28.36 -17.83 2.98
CA MET A 559 -27.83 -17.55 4.32
C MET A 559 -26.99 -18.71 4.90
N ASP A 560 -27.37 -19.95 4.62
CA ASP A 560 -26.68 -21.17 5.05
C ASP A 560 -25.37 -21.43 4.27
N GLN A 561 -25.19 -20.81 3.10
CA GLN A 561 -24.01 -20.97 2.26
C GLN A 561 -22.88 -19.97 2.60
N ILE A 562 -23.16 -18.90 3.38
CA ILE A 562 -22.22 -17.81 3.67
C ILE A 562 -20.86 -18.31 4.18
N GLU A 563 -20.86 -19.16 5.21
CA GLU A 563 -19.61 -19.66 5.81
C GLU A 563 -18.78 -20.46 4.79
N SER A 564 -19.43 -21.30 3.98
CA SER A 564 -18.75 -22.11 2.96
C SER A 564 -18.15 -21.25 1.83
N GLU A 565 -18.87 -20.21 1.38
CA GLU A 565 -18.36 -19.30 0.34
C GLU A 565 -17.28 -18.37 0.89
N MET A 566 -17.39 -17.93 2.15
CA MET A 566 -16.36 -17.14 2.82
C MET A 566 -15.05 -17.91 2.93
N LYS A 567 -15.11 -19.19 3.32
CA LYS A 567 -13.96 -20.10 3.33
C LYS A 567 -13.35 -20.26 1.94
N GLY A 568 -14.18 -20.40 0.90
CA GLY A 568 -13.74 -20.44 -0.50
C GLY A 568 -13.01 -19.16 -0.93
N CYS A 569 -13.50 -17.99 -0.50
CA CYS A 569 -12.84 -16.70 -0.76
C CYS A 569 -11.49 -16.58 -0.03
N LEU A 570 -11.42 -16.98 1.24
CA LEU A 570 -10.17 -16.95 2.03
C LEU A 570 -9.13 -17.95 1.50
N ASP A 571 -9.53 -19.13 1.05
CA ASP A 571 -8.63 -20.08 0.38
C ASP A 571 -8.10 -19.53 -0.95
N PHE A 572 -8.97 -18.87 -1.73
CA PHE A 572 -8.54 -18.21 -2.97
C PHE A 572 -7.55 -17.08 -2.66
N LEU A 573 -7.81 -16.24 -1.65
CA LEU A 573 -6.87 -15.21 -1.20
C LEU A 573 -5.49 -15.82 -0.91
N ARG A 574 -5.43 -16.88 -0.09
CA ARG A 574 -4.18 -17.59 0.22
C ARG A 574 -3.48 -18.11 -1.03
N CYS A 575 -4.22 -18.79 -1.92
CA CYS A 575 -3.67 -19.33 -3.16
C CYS A 575 -3.01 -18.24 -4.03
N VAL A 576 -3.61 -17.06 -4.11
CA VAL A 576 -3.05 -15.94 -4.87
C VAL A 576 -1.84 -15.34 -4.16
N TYR A 577 -1.93 -15.12 -2.85
CA TYR A 577 -0.90 -14.39 -2.10
C TYR A 577 0.35 -15.24 -1.89
N ASP A 578 0.21 -16.56 -1.79
CA ASP A 578 1.33 -17.52 -1.73
C ASP A 578 2.17 -17.49 -3.01
N VAL A 579 1.52 -17.36 -4.18
CA VAL A 579 2.20 -17.23 -5.48
C VAL A 579 3.10 -15.99 -5.51
N PHE A 580 2.60 -14.85 -5.02
CA PHE A 580 3.37 -13.61 -4.96
C PHE A 580 4.30 -13.52 -3.74
N GLY A 581 4.13 -14.39 -2.75
CA GLY A 581 4.84 -14.31 -1.48
C GLY A 581 4.45 -13.11 -0.62
N PHE A 582 3.19 -12.65 -0.72
CA PHE A 582 2.72 -11.51 0.05
C PHE A 582 2.38 -11.90 1.49
N SER A 583 2.91 -11.14 2.45
CA SER A 583 2.43 -11.14 3.83
C SER A 583 1.23 -10.20 3.97
N PHE A 584 0.19 -10.62 4.68
CA PHE A 584 -1.04 -9.84 4.84
C PHE A 584 -1.54 -9.82 6.28
N GLN A 585 -2.36 -8.82 6.61
CA GLN A 585 -3.07 -8.70 7.88
C GLN A 585 -4.57 -8.72 7.65
N LEU A 586 -5.27 -9.55 8.41
CA LEU A 586 -6.73 -9.66 8.39
C LEU A 586 -7.36 -8.74 9.43
N HIS A 587 -8.34 -7.95 9.02
CA HIS A 587 -9.13 -7.12 9.92
C HIS A 587 -10.63 -7.43 9.75
N LEU A 588 -11.31 -7.68 10.86
CA LEU A 588 -12.76 -7.81 10.88
C LEU A 588 -13.39 -6.44 11.18
N SER A 589 -13.99 -5.84 10.16
CA SER A 589 -14.62 -4.53 10.26
C SER A 589 -16.12 -4.67 10.50
N THR A 590 -16.55 -4.25 11.69
CA THR A 590 -17.92 -4.46 12.21
C THR A 590 -18.83 -3.25 12.00
N ARG A 591 -20.11 -3.39 12.36
CA ARG A 591 -21.19 -2.43 12.13
C ARG A 591 -20.80 -0.98 12.50
N PRO A 592 -20.89 -0.01 11.55
CA PRO A 592 -20.69 1.41 11.81
C PRO A 592 -21.87 2.06 12.54
N ASP A 593 -21.70 3.29 13.05
CA ASP A 593 -22.78 4.07 13.69
C ASP A 593 -23.98 4.30 12.75
N LYS A 594 -23.72 4.48 11.45
CA LYS A 594 -24.72 4.64 10.40
C LYS A 594 -24.79 3.37 9.56
N TYR A 595 -25.75 2.49 9.86
CA TYR A 595 -25.95 1.21 9.16
C TYR A 595 -27.40 1.06 8.68
N LEU A 596 -27.61 0.16 7.72
CA LEU A 596 -28.93 -0.25 7.22
C LEU A 596 -29.22 -1.71 7.59
N GLY A 597 -30.51 -2.04 7.78
CA GLY A 597 -30.99 -3.39 8.07
C GLY A 597 -31.10 -3.73 9.55
N ASP A 598 -31.54 -4.97 9.83
CA ASP A 598 -31.85 -5.42 11.18
C ASP A 598 -30.60 -5.79 11.98
N ILE A 599 -30.57 -5.39 13.25
CA ILE A 599 -29.47 -5.69 14.20
C ILE A 599 -29.21 -7.19 14.32
N ALA A 600 -30.27 -8.02 14.28
CA ALA A 600 -30.14 -9.46 14.37
C ALA A 600 -29.34 -10.06 13.20
N VAL A 601 -29.58 -9.56 11.97
CA VAL A 601 -28.86 -9.98 10.76
C VAL A 601 -27.40 -9.57 10.86
N TRP A 602 -27.13 -8.35 11.32
CA TRP A 602 -25.77 -7.87 11.56
C TRP A 602 -25.00 -8.73 12.56
N ASN A 603 -25.59 -9.01 13.73
CA ASN A 603 -24.93 -9.82 14.76
C ASN A 603 -24.65 -11.25 14.25
N GLN A 604 -25.56 -11.81 13.44
CA GLN A 604 -25.34 -13.11 12.81
C GLN A 604 -24.20 -13.06 11.78
N ALA A 605 -24.19 -12.05 10.92
CA ALA A 605 -23.18 -11.87 9.87
C ALA A 605 -21.78 -11.67 10.46
N GLU A 606 -21.64 -10.80 11.47
CA GLU A 606 -20.37 -10.57 12.18
C GLU A 606 -19.83 -11.86 12.79
N LYS A 607 -20.69 -12.64 13.44
CA LYS A 607 -20.32 -13.93 14.03
C LYS A 607 -19.90 -14.96 12.99
N GLN A 608 -20.58 -15.02 11.83
CA GLN A 608 -20.19 -15.93 10.74
C GLN A 608 -18.83 -15.56 10.14
N LEU A 609 -18.53 -14.26 10.00
CA LEU A 609 -17.21 -13.79 9.56
C LEU A 609 -16.13 -14.12 10.59
N GLU A 610 -16.40 -13.88 11.87
CA GLU A 610 -15.50 -14.24 12.97
C GLU A 610 -15.19 -15.74 12.98
N ASN A 611 -16.21 -16.60 12.86
CA ASN A 611 -16.03 -18.04 12.76
C ASN A 611 -15.16 -18.44 11.55
N SER A 612 -15.42 -17.84 10.39
CA SER A 612 -14.67 -18.12 9.16
C SER A 612 -13.19 -17.73 9.29
N LEU A 613 -12.89 -16.60 9.95
CA LEU A 613 -11.54 -16.15 10.25
C LEU A 613 -10.83 -17.07 11.25
N ASN A 614 -11.53 -17.48 12.32
CA ASN A 614 -11.00 -18.39 13.32
C ASN A 614 -10.67 -19.77 12.73
N GLU A 615 -11.50 -20.29 11.84
CA GLU A 615 -11.25 -21.56 11.15
C GLU A 615 -10.12 -21.45 10.11
N PHE A 616 -9.97 -20.28 9.47
CA PHE A 616 -8.87 -20.03 8.52
C PHE A 616 -7.49 -20.14 9.20
N GLY A 617 -7.41 -19.83 10.50
CA GLY A 617 -6.25 -20.11 11.34
C GLY A 617 -5.14 -19.05 11.30
N GLU A 618 -5.33 -17.96 10.55
CA GLU A 618 -4.40 -16.82 10.51
C GLU A 618 -4.77 -15.76 11.56
N PRO A 619 -3.79 -15.03 12.13
CA PRO A 619 -4.06 -13.94 13.07
C PRO A 619 -4.87 -12.82 12.43
N TRP A 620 -5.91 -12.37 13.13
CA TRP A 620 -6.75 -11.25 12.71
C TRP A 620 -6.98 -10.25 13.85
N LYS A 621 -7.35 -9.02 13.49
CA LYS A 621 -7.65 -7.93 14.43
C LYS A 621 -9.07 -7.43 14.24
N LEU A 622 -9.73 -7.05 15.33
CA LEU A 622 -11.02 -6.37 15.25
C LEU A 622 -10.82 -4.90 14.86
N ASN A 623 -11.67 -4.39 13.97
CA ASN A 623 -11.69 -3.00 13.53
C ASN A 623 -13.11 -2.41 13.73
N PRO A 624 -13.49 -2.05 14.97
CA PRO A 624 -14.86 -1.70 15.30
C PRO A 624 -15.37 -0.48 14.51
N GLY A 625 -16.55 -0.60 13.92
CA GLY A 625 -17.24 0.52 13.27
C GLY A 625 -16.76 0.89 11.87
N ASP A 626 -15.86 0.10 11.27
CA ASP A 626 -15.31 0.35 9.93
C ASP A 626 -15.97 -0.51 8.84
N GLY A 627 -17.06 -1.22 9.16
CA GLY A 627 -17.86 -1.98 8.19
C GLY A 627 -18.55 -1.08 7.16
N ALA A 628 -18.93 -1.64 6.02
CA ALA A 628 -19.73 -0.91 5.03
C ALA A 628 -21.14 -0.64 5.59
N PHE A 629 -21.84 0.38 5.10
CA PHE A 629 -23.19 0.70 5.61
C PHE A 629 -24.23 -0.43 5.38
N TYR A 630 -23.93 -1.38 4.49
CA TYR A 630 -24.79 -2.51 4.10
C TYR A 630 -24.37 -3.88 4.66
N GLY A 631 -23.23 -3.99 5.33
CA GLY A 631 -22.79 -5.23 5.97
C GLY A 631 -21.32 -5.23 6.45
N PRO A 632 -20.94 -6.24 7.25
CA PRO A 632 -19.57 -6.37 7.75
C PRO A 632 -18.62 -6.85 6.66
N LYS A 633 -17.32 -6.60 6.85
CA LYS A 633 -16.28 -6.96 5.88
C LYS A 633 -15.01 -7.47 6.53
N ILE A 634 -14.30 -8.32 5.79
CA ILE A 634 -12.92 -8.70 6.07
C ILE A 634 -12.03 -7.82 5.18
N ASP A 635 -11.27 -6.93 5.81
CA ASP A 635 -10.29 -6.10 5.12
C ASP A 635 -8.91 -6.76 5.18
N ILE A 636 -8.29 -6.95 4.01
CA ILE A 636 -6.97 -7.56 3.88
C ILE A 636 -5.97 -6.48 3.52
N LYS A 637 -5.05 -6.22 4.45
CA LYS A 637 -4.03 -5.18 4.32
C LYS A 637 -2.68 -5.81 3.96
N ILE A 638 -2.05 -5.31 2.90
CA ILE A 638 -0.68 -5.66 2.51
C ILE A 638 0.23 -4.48 2.79
N LYS A 639 1.47 -4.77 3.17
CA LYS A 639 2.52 -3.76 3.36
C LYS A 639 3.21 -3.47 2.03
N ASP A 640 3.20 -2.22 1.59
CA ASP A 640 3.93 -1.80 0.39
C ASP A 640 5.46 -1.75 0.62
N ALA A 641 6.21 -1.49 -0.45
CA ALA A 641 7.66 -1.42 -0.42
C ALA A 641 8.23 -0.27 0.44
N ILE A 642 7.39 0.69 0.82
CA ILE A 642 7.75 1.84 1.66
C ILE A 642 7.20 1.70 3.10
N GLY A 643 6.67 0.52 3.43
CA GLY A 643 6.26 0.10 4.75
C GLY A 643 4.85 0.50 5.16
N ARG A 644 4.02 1.03 4.26
CA ARG A 644 2.64 1.43 4.53
C ARG A 644 1.69 0.27 4.28
N TYR A 645 0.65 0.15 5.10
CA TYR A 645 -0.42 -0.79 4.86
C TYR A 645 -1.45 -0.19 3.91
N HIS A 646 -1.75 -0.93 2.84
CA HIS A 646 -2.86 -0.65 1.93
C HIS A 646 -3.83 -1.81 1.96
N GLN A 647 -5.12 -1.49 1.98
CA GLN A 647 -6.15 -2.49 1.74
C GLN A 647 -6.11 -2.90 0.27
N CYS A 648 -5.86 -4.18 0.00
CA CYS A 648 -5.66 -4.75 -1.35
C CYS A 648 -6.59 -5.94 -1.62
N ALA A 649 -7.23 -6.48 -0.61
CA ALA A 649 -8.36 -7.37 -0.84
C ALA A 649 -9.45 -7.06 0.17
N THR A 650 -10.67 -7.38 -0.23
CA THR A 650 -11.83 -7.26 0.65
C THR A 650 -12.80 -8.37 0.34
N ILE A 651 -13.44 -8.90 1.39
CA ILE A 651 -14.59 -9.78 1.26
C ILE A 651 -15.70 -9.18 2.13
N GLN A 652 -16.81 -8.76 1.52
CA GLN A 652 -17.85 -7.96 2.16
C GLN A 652 -19.20 -8.64 2.00
N LEU A 653 -19.98 -8.69 3.08
CA LEU A 653 -21.38 -9.12 3.00
C LEU A 653 -22.31 -7.95 2.70
N ASP A 654 -23.32 -8.20 1.89
CA ASP A 654 -24.38 -7.25 1.60
C ASP A 654 -25.75 -7.92 1.64
N PHE A 655 -26.57 -7.42 2.58
CA PHE A 655 -27.96 -7.82 2.77
C PHE A 655 -28.95 -6.79 2.23
N GLN A 656 -28.48 -5.60 1.84
CA GLN A 656 -29.29 -4.45 1.45
C GLN A 656 -29.56 -4.40 -0.05
N LEU A 657 -28.57 -4.65 -0.90
CA LEU A 657 -28.76 -4.65 -2.36
C LEU A 657 -29.83 -5.67 -2.79
N PRO A 658 -29.88 -6.90 -2.27
CA PRO A 658 -30.98 -7.84 -2.55
C PRO A 658 -32.35 -7.28 -2.23
N ILE A 659 -32.49 -6.52 -1.14
CA ILE A 659 -33.77 -5.89 -0.75
C ILE A 659 -34.10 -4.74 -1.69
N ARG A 660 -33.15 -3.84 -1.94
CA ARG A 660 -33.33 -2.64 -2.77
C ARG A 660 -33.65 -2.94 -4.23
N PHE A 661 -33.05 -3.99 -4.78
CA PHE A 661 -33.33 -4.47 -6.14
C PHE A 661 -34.48 -5.50 -6.18
N ASN A 662 -35.07 -5.83 -5.04
CA ASN A 662 -36.09 -6.88 -4.89
C ASN A 662 -35.65 -8.20 -5.54
N LEU A 663 -34.40 -8.61 -5.31
CA LEU A 663 -33.86 -9.86 -5.82
C LEU A 663 -34.46 -11.02 -5.04
N THR A 664 -35.04 -11.99 -5.75
CA THR A 664 -35.58 -13.20 -5.14
C THR A 664 -35.18 -14.46 -5.92
N PHE A 665 -35.28 -15.61 -5.26
CA PHE A 665 -35.13 -16.93 -5.86
C PHE A 665 -36.20 -17.89 -5.32
N VAL A 666 -36.51 -18.91 -6.10
CA VAL A 666 -37.45 -19.98 -5.73
C VAL A 666 -36.75 -20.94 -4.77
N GLY A 667 -37.23 -20.99 -3.53
CA GLY A 667 -36.76 -21.85 -2.45
C GLY A 667 -37.08 -23.33 -2.66
N LYS A 668 -36.59 -24.19 -1.75
CA LYS A 668 -36.82 -25.65 -1.80
C LYS A 668 -38.30 -26.01 -1.77
N ASP A 669 -39.08 -25.20 -1.07
CA ASP A 669 -40.52 -25.40 -0.85
C ASP A 669 -41.39 -24.80 -1.97
N GLY A 670 -40.76 -24.22 -3.00
CA GLY A 670 -41.46 -23.58 -4.12
C GLY A 670 -41.86 -22.12 -3.88
N ASP A 671 -41.59 -21.56 -2.69
CA ASP A 671 -41.78 -20.14 -2.37
C ASP A 671 -40.77 -19.27 -3.11
N ASP A 672 -41.23 -18.20 -3.77
CA ASP A 672 -40.42 -17.27 -4.57
C ASP A 672 -40.02 -15.99 -3.81
N LYS A 673 -40.25 -15.96 -2.49
CA LYS A 673 -39.97 -14.80 -1.63
C LYS A 673 -38.60 -14.81 -0.97
N ALA A 674 -37.83 -15.89 -1.11
CA ALA A 674 -36.50 -15.98 -0.50
C ALA A 674 -35.53 -15.02 -1.21
N ARG A 675 -34.72 -14.32 -0.43
CA ARG A 675 -33.74 -13.34 -0.94
C ARG A 675 -32.32 -13.90 -0.82
N PRO A 676 -31.47 -13.72 -1.85
CA PRO A 676 -30.08 -14.08 -1.75
C PRO A 676 -29.33 -13.09 -0.85
N VAL A 677 -28.14 -13.49 -0.41
CA VAL A 677 -27.10 -12.62 0.17
C VAL A 677 -26.01 -12.45 -0.88
N ILE A 678 -25.42 -11.26 -0.95
CA ILE A 678 -24.32 -10.98 -1.85
C ILE A 678 -23.02 -10.95 -1.06
N ILE A 679 -22.02 -11.69 -1.54
CA ILE A 679 -20.62 -11.56 -1.10
C ILE A 679 -19.89 -10.79 -2.19
N HIS A 680 -19.49 -9.56 -1.89
CA HIS A 680 -18.61 -8.75 -2.74
C HIS A 680 -17.17 -9.10 -2.45
N ARG A 681 -16.36 -9.27 -3.48
CA ARG A 681 -14.94 -9.52 -3.26
C ARG A 681 -14.05 -8.97 -4.35
N ALA A 682 -12.81 -8.70 -3.94
CA ALA A 682 -11.65 -8.50 -4.80
C ALA A 682 -10.44 -9.11 -4.08
N ILE A 683 -9.58 -9.84 -4.79
CA ILE A 683 -8.41 -10.51 -4.21
C ILE A 683 -7.12 -9.80 -4.61
N LEU A 684 -7.00 -9.45 -5.88
CA LEU A 684 -5.84 -8.78 -6.44
C LEU A 684 -6.28 -7.36 -6.81
N ASP A 685 -6.45 -6.46 -5.81
CA ASP A 685 -6.61 -5.04 -6.16
C ASP A 685 -5.36 -4.57 -6.90
N ALA A 686 -5.61 -3.79 -7.95
CA ALA A 686 -4.69 -3.32 -8.98
C ALA A 686 -3.20 -3.16 -8.56
N PHE A 687 -2.40 -4.23 -8.58
CA PHE A 687 -0.93 -4.14 -8.51
C PHE A 687 -0.21 -5.25 -9.28
N TRP A 688 0.90 -4.87 -9.93
CA TRP A 688 1.57 -5.61 -11.01
C TRP A 688 2.94 -6.15 -10.56
N LEU A 689 3.18 -7.47 -10.67
CA LEU A 689 4.51 -8.07 -10.52
C LEU A 689 5.00 -8.61 -11.87
N LEU A 690 6.21 -8.23 -12.27
CA LEU A 690 6.74 -8.37 -13.62
C LEU A 690 7.79 -9.48 -13.71
N CYS A 691 7.70 -10.34 -14.74
CA CYS A 691 8.78 -11.17 -15.26
C CYS A 691 8.96 -10.82 -16.75
N HIS A 692 10.15 -10.42 -17.19
CA HIS A 692 10.48 -10.08 -18.59
C HIS A 692 11.80 -10.74 -19.01
N LEU A 693 11.90 -11.19 -20.26
CA LEU A 693 13.08 -11.84 -20.82
C LEU A 693 13.50 -11.14 -22.10
N VAL A 694 14.79 -10.83 -22.32
CA VAL A 694 15.26 -10.22 -23.57
C VAL A 694 16.52 -10.87 -24.10
N ALA A 695 16.61 -11.00 -25.42
CA ALA A 695 17.78 -11.47 -26.14
C ALA A 695 18.54 -10.30 -26.78
N SER A 696 19.88 -10.36 -26.84
CA SER A 696 20.73 -9.37 -27.51
C SER A 696 21.85 -10.04 -28.34
N VAL A 697 21.79 -9.87 -29.67
CA VAL A 697 22.84 -9.49 -30.67
C VAL A 697 22.67 -10.07 -32.12
N GLN A 698 22.89 -9.15 -33.09
CA GLN A 698 23.08 -9.16 -34.56
C GLN A 698 22.43 -10.20 -35.51
N ASN A 699 21.74 -9.62 -36.54
CA ASN A 699 21.21 -10.23 -37.78
C ASN A 699 20.02 -11.20 -37.64
N TYR A 700 19.33 -11.47 -38.76
CA TYR A 700 18.05 -12.20 -38.96
C TYR A 700 17.75 -13.36 -37.99
N THR A 701 18.77 -14.07 -37.51
CA THR A 701 18.65 -15.14 -36.51
C THR A 701 18.03 -14.66 -35.19
N LEU A 702 18.25 -13.41 -34.80
CA LEU A 702 17.70 -12.87 -33.56
C LEU A 702 16.18 -12.68 -33.62
N LEU A 703 15.66 -12.24 -34.77
CA LEU A 703 14.22 -12.21 -35.00
C LEU A 703 13.64 -13.62 -34.90
N MET A 704 14.27 -14.63 -35.51
CA MET A 704 13.77 -16.01 -35.41
C MET A 704 13.74 -16.53 -33.97
N VAL A 705 14.77 -16.24 -33.17
CA VAL A 705 14.80 -16.64 -31.75
C VAL A 705 13.73 -15.85 -30.97
N SER A 706 13.65 -14.54 -31.15
CA SER A 706 12.65 -13.68 -30.50
C SER A 706 11.22 -14.09 -30.85
N ASP A 707 10.95 -14.38 -32.13
CA ASP A 707 9.67 -14.84 -32.64
C ASP A 707 9.32 -16.20 -32.04
N ALA A 708 10.27 -17.14 -31.97
CA ALA A 708 10.04 -18.43 -31.34
C ALA A 708 9.66 -18.31 -29.85
N PHE A 709 10.31 -17.42 -29.09
CA PHE A 709 9.93 -17.16 -27.69
C PHE A 709 8.57 -16.44 -27.59
N THR A 710 8.28 -15.53 -28.50
CA THR A 710 6.99 -14.80 -28.56
C THR A 710 5.84 -15.74 -28.89
N GLU A 711 6.02 -16.63 -29.86
CA GLU A 711 5.05 -17.70 -30.20
C GLU A 711 4.84 -18.68 -29.04
N ALA A 712 5.86 -18.91 -28.23
CA ALA A 712 5.75 -19.67 -26.98
C ALA A 712 5.07 -18.90 -25.83
N GLY A 713 4.68 -17.64 -26.05
CA GLY A 713 3.96 -16.81 -25.09
C GLY A 713 4.85 -16.11 -24.07
N PHE A 714 6.14 -15.95 -24.35
CA PHE A 714 7.05 -15.12 -23.57
C PHE A 714 7.09 -13.70 -24.13
N MET A 715 7.24 -12.71 -23.26
CA MET A 715 7.65 -11.39 -23.70
C MET A 715 9.14 -11.44 -24.04
N ALA A 716 9.47 -11.31 -25.32
CA ALA A 716 10.82 -11.23 -25.83
C ALA A 716 10.99 -9.96 -26.67
N GLU A 717 12.05 -9.19 -26.41
CA GLU A 717 12.45 -8.07 -27.26
C GLU A 717 13.85 -8.31 -27.84
N ALA A 718 14.04 -7.71 -29.02
CA ALA A 718 15.21 -7.88 -29.86
C ALA A 718 16.02 -6.57 -29.94
N ASP A 719 17.20 -6.50 -29.31
CA ASP A 719 18.07 -5.32 -29.42
C ASP A 719 18.93 -5.37 -30.71
N MET A 720 18.42 -4.69 -31.75
CA MET A 720 19.04 -4.59 -33.07
C MET A 720 19.88 -3.32 -33.28
N ASP A 721 20.09 -2.49 -32.25
CA ASP A 721 20.82 -1.22 -32.39
C ASP A 721 22.29 -1.45 -32.77
N SER A 722 22.67 -1.16 -34.01
CA SER A 722 24.03 -1.35 -34.51
C SER A 722 25.03 -0.31 -33.97
N SER A 723 24.54 0.77 -33.33
CA SER A 723 25.37 1.84 -32.77
C SER A 723 25.92 1.53 -31.36
N CYS A 724 25.43 0.48 -30.71
CA CYS A 724 25.82 0.10 -29.35
C CYS A 724 26.67 -1.18 -29.31
N LEU A 725 27.77 -1.13 -28.54
CA LEU A 725 28.60 -2.30 -28.23
C LEU A 725 27.81 -3.33 -27.40
N LEU A 726 28.10 -4.63 -27.58
CA LEU A 726 27.45 -5.75 -26.85
C LEU A 726 27.41 -5.53 -25.33
N ASN A 727 28.52 -5.13 -24.71
CA ASN A 727 28.56 -4.89 -23.26
C ASN A 727 27.62 -3.75 -22.81
N LYS A 728 27.44 -2.74 -23.65
CA LYS A 728 26.49 -1.64 -23.41
C LYS A 728 25.06 -2.14 -23.51
N LYS A 729 24.75 -3.01 -24.49
CA LYS A 729 23.43 -3.65 -24.63
C LYS A 729 23.08 -4.54 -23.44
N ILE A 730 24.02 -5.37 -23.00
CA ILE A 730 23.85 -6.19 -21.79
C ILE A 730 23.57 -5.29 -20.59
N ARG A 731 24.37 -4.23 -20.39
CA ARG A 731 24.15 -3.28 -19.29
C ARG A 731 22.78 -2.60 -19.38
N ASN A 732 22.35 -2.19 -20.56
CA ASN A 732 21.03 -1.58 -20.76
C ASN A 732 19.91 -2.57 -20.39
N ALA A 733 20.05 -3.85 -20.79
CA ALA A 733 19.08 -4.88 -20.43
C ALA A 733 19.03 -5.13 -18.91
N GLN A 734 20.18 -5.09 -18.22
CA GLN A 734 20.22 -5.19 -16.76
C GLN A 734 19.55 -3.98 -16.08
N LEU A 735 19.78 -2.76 -16.60
CA LEU A 735 19.14 -1.55 -16.08
C LEU A 735 17.62 -1.57 -16.31
N ALA A 736 17.17 -2.12 -17.44
CA ALA A 736 15.76 -2.38 -17.73
C ALA A 736 15.17 -3.56 -16.92
N GLN A 737 16.00 -4.24 -16.11
CA GLN A 737 15.61 -5.30 -15.19
C GLN A 737 15.07 -6.59 -15.86
N TYR A 738 15.57 -6.94 -17.03
CA TYR A 738 15.28 -8.23 -17.67
C TYR A 738 15.80 -9.40 -16.82
N ASN A 739 14.93 -10.39 -16.55
CA ASN A 739 15.24 -11.58 -15.75
C ASN A 739 16.33 -12.43 -16.41
N PHE A 740 16.22 -12.67 -17.73
CA PHE A 740 17.26 -13.34 -18.51
C PHE A 740 17.63 -12.56 -19.76
N ILE A 741 18.94 -12.63 -20.06
CA ILE A 741 19.61 -11.99 -21.19
C ILE A 741 20.20 -13.10 -22.07
N LEU A 742 19.65 -13.29 -23.27
CA LEU A 742 20.11 -14.31 -24.22
C LEU A 742 21.06 -13.68 -25.24
N VAL A 743 22.34 -14.02 -25.22
CA VAL A 743 23.33 -13.49 -26.15
C VAL A 743 23.53 -14.44 -27.32
N VAL A 744 23.41 -13.93 -28.55
CA VAL A 744 23.60 -14.70 -29.79
C VAL A 744 24.76 -14.10 -30.59
N GLY A 745 25.82 -14.87 -30.76
CA GLY A 745 26.93 -14.57 -31.66
C GLY A 745 26.97 -15.51 -32.87
N GLU A 746 28.05 -15.44 -33.65
CA GLU A 746 28.23 -16.30 -34.83
C GLU A 746 28.32 -17.79 -34.44
N LYS A 747 28.95 -18.08 -33.29
CA LYS A 747 29.05 -19.44 -32.76
C LYS A 747 27.67 -20.00 -32.42
N GLU A 748 26.91 -19.25 -31.64
CA GLU A 748 25.57 -19.63 -31.17
C GLU A 748 24.59 -19.80 -32.33
N LYS A 749 24.73 -18.96 -33.37
CA LYS A 749 23.96 -19.09 -34.61
C LYS A 749 24.24 -20.39 -35.35
N MET A 750 25.50 -20.82 -35.44
CA MET A 750 25.85 -22.09 -36.11
C MET A 750 25.34 -23.32 -35.34
N THR A 751 25.25 -23.24 -34.01
CA THR A 751 24.85 -24.35 -33.15
C THR A 751 23.38 -24.31 -32.73
N ASN A 752 22.59 -23.33 -33.20
CA ASN A 752 21.21 -23.07 -32.78
C ASN A 752 21.07 -23.00 -31.24
N SER A 753 22.01 -22.28 -30.61
CA SER A 753 22.13 -22.11 -29.17
C SER A 753 22.04 -20.63 -28.78
N VAL A 754 22.05 -20.36 -27.48
CA VAL A 754 22.09 -19.02 -26.88
C VAL A 754 23.02 -19.06 -25.66
N ASN A 755 23.78 -17.98 -25.44
CA ASN A 755 24.48 -17.79 -24.18
C ASN A 755 23.56 -17.12 -23.17
N VAL A 756 23.20 -17.84 -22.10
CA VAL A 756 22.21 -17.36 -21.12
C VAL A 756 22.87 -16.65 -19.96
N ARG A 757 22.33 -15.48 -19.61
CA ARG A 757 22.72 -14.71 -18.42
C ARG A 757 21.48 -14.30 -17.64
N THR A 758 21.61 -14.16 -16.33
CA THR A 758 20.54 -13.57 -15.50
C THR A 758 20.70 -12.06 -15.37
N ARG A 759 19.68 -11.40 -14.82
CA ARG A 759 19.69 -9.96 -14.48
C ARG A 759 20.92 -9.54 -13.66
N ASP A 760 21.34 -10.39 -12.73
CA ASP A 760 22.50 -10.15 -11.85
C ASP A 760 23.83 -10.51 -12.50
N ASN A 761 23.83 -10.72 -13.83
CA ASN A 761 24.99 -11.08 -14.65
C ASN A 761 25.60 -12.45 -14.30
N LYS A 762 24.84 -13.37 -13.70
CA LYS A 762 25.27 -14.76 -13.57
C LYS A 762 25.21 -15.42 -14.94
N ILE A 763 26.33 -15.97 -15.39
CA ILE A 763 26.46 -16.59 -16.72
C ILE A 763 26.17 -18.09 -16.57
N HIS A 764 25.14 -18.58 -17.25
CA HIS A 764 24.77 -20.01 -17.28
C HIS A 764 25.39 -20.76 -18.47
N GLY A 765 26.10 -20.04 -19.35
CA GLY A 765 26.82 -20.61 -20.48
C GLY A 765 25.96 -20.78 -21.73
N GLU A 766 26.47 -21.55 -22.69
CA GLU A 766 25.81 -21.83 -23.97
C GLU A 766 24.83 -23.01 -23.81
N LEU A 767 23.55 -22.79 -24.12
CA LEU A 767 22.49 -23.79 -24.07
C LEU A 767 21.70 -23.76 -25.39
N SER A 768 21.14 -24.89 -25.82
CA SER A 768 20.28 -24.93 -27.01
C SER A 768 19.01 -24.10 -26.81
N VAL A 769 18.49 -23.48 -27.89
CA VAL A 769 17.26 -22.66 -27.79
C VAL A 769 16.08 -23.48 -27.25
N SER A 770 15.97 -24.75 -27.65
CA SER A 770 14.91 -25.66 -27.19
C SER A 770 15.02 -25.97 -25.69
N GLU A 771 16.23 -26.19 -25.19
CA GLU A 771 16.46 -26.43 -23.76
C GLU A 771 16.10 -25.20 -22.92
N VAL A 772 16.52 -24.02 -23.35
CA VAL A 772 16.20 -22.75 -22.65
C VAL A 772 14.69 -22.53 -22.63
N MET A 773 14.01 -22.74 -23.75
CA MET A 773 12.54 -22.63 -23.84
C MET A 773 11.84 -23.61 -22.90
N ALA A 774 12.29 -24.86 -22.82
CA ALA A 774 11.73 -25.85 -21.91
C ALA A 774 11.90 -25.44 -20.43
N ARG A 775 13.11 -24.98 -20.05
CA ARG A 775 13.39 -24.52 -18.67
C ARG A 775 12.53 -23.32 -18.29
N LEU A 776 12.48 -22.30 -19.15
CA LEU A 776 11.65 -21.10 -18.92
C LEU A 776 10.16 -21.42 -18.87
N THR A 777 9.70 -22.39 -19.66
CA THR A 777 8.31 -22.84 -19.62
C THR A 777 7.99 -23.51 -18.29
N LEU A 778 8.88 -24.33 -17.76
CA LEU A 778 8.73 -24.93 -16.43
C LEU A 778 8.71 -23.88 -15.32
N LEU A 779 9.59 -22.87 -15.39
CA LEU A 779 9.61 -21.75 -14.45
C LEU A 779 8.31 -20.93 -14.50
N LYS A 780 7.81 -20.64 -15.71
CA LYS A 780 6.52 -19.94 -15.92
C LYS A 780 5.34 -20.75 -15.36
N GLN A 781 5.31 -22.06 -15.61
CA GLN A 781 4.23 -22.94 -15.13
C GLN A 781 4.24 -23.13 -13.61
N SER A 782 5.43 -23.26 -13.01
CA SER A 782 5.60 -23.37 -11.56
C SER A 782 5.42 -22.04 -10.83
N ARG A 783 5.39 -20.91 -11.57
CA ARG A 783 5.33 -19.54 -11.03
C ARG A 783 6.45 -19.31 -10.01
N CYS A 784 7.65 -19.76 -10.35
CA CYS A 784 8.82 -19.68 -9.48
C CYS A 784 9.16 -18.22 -9.14
N ARG A 785 9.30 -17.91 -7.84
CA ARG A 785 9.65 -16.57 -7.34
C ARG A 785 11.14 -16.24 -7.53
N SER A 786 12.00 -17.25 -7.54
CA SER A 786 13.46 -17.13 -7.70
C SER A 786 13.91 -17.73 -9.03
N ALA A 787 13.22 -17.39 -10.11
CA ALA A 787 13.43 -17.99 -11.43
C ALA A 787 14.91 -17.89 -11.89
N GLU A 788 15.58 -16.78 -11.61
CA GLU A 788 16.99 -16.58 -11.94
C GLU A 788 17.95 -17.48 -11.15
N GLU A 789 17.59 -17.86 -9.92
CA GLU A 789 18.41 -18.72 -9.07
C GLU A 789 18.24 -20.20 -9.44
N GLU A 790 17.02 -20.60 -9.79
CA GLU A 790 16.64 -21.98 -10.10
C GLU A 790 16.90 -22.41 -11.56
N PHE A 791 17.15 -21.48 -12.47
CA PHE A 791 17.46 -21.75 -13.88
C PHE A 791 18.75 -22.57 -14.09
#